data_AF-A0A161IFF6-F1
#
_entry.id   AF-A0A161IFF6-F1
#
_cell.length_a   1.000
_cell.length_b   1.000
_cell.length_c   1.000
_cell.angle_alpha   90.00
_cell.angle_beta   90.00
_cell.angle_gamma   90.00
#
_symmetry.space_group_name_H-M   'P 1'
#
loop_
_entity.id
_entity.type
_entity.pdbx_description
1 polymer ?
#
loop_
_entity_poly.entity_id
_entity_poly.type
_entity_poly.pdbx_seq_one_letter_code
_entity_poly.pdbx_strand_id
1 'polypeptide(L)'
;MTSRTTARGSRGPTITTAFAVAALALAALIALVVLVLLNSSVADGATRLDAGAGEVQDGATRLADGSVQLSDGATTLADGATALTAGTTRLLEGTGELTDGTTRLADGTGELRDGLVDKLQPGSVEAFAGIQKLHDGTVLLHDGGVELSTGASQVAAGAGTAAAGATELAGGLPVLVDGAGRVADGAVKASDGASELSGKLPDLVDGATQVHDGTQQAAAGAGALAVGSQAVATGAGDLSTGVGKLSAGIDRLVASGGELATGTQQVADGAGTLAQGTTQLAGSARALDGGATQVRDGAAGVRDGASALADGVGQAAGASRSLADGLASVDDGAEQVAAGTSGLADALDALAESTDDPDLAATLTGLAAQAQGVSAGAAEVARGTGSARQGAQQLAGGFEGDKGLVAGSKALRAGAGQVADGAQGVAAGTGKLVTAAGTLDAGAQQVSGGATAVRDGVGALLAGGSDLQAGAWTARDGASALAQGTSDLDAGASELAGKLPALVDGADQVAAGTVRAADGASELAGKLPALVDGADQVAAGTVRAAGGADQLAAGLPTLSDGASDLSAGADRLAGKLGEAESGAGELEAGLDRLAVGADDAAVGIRKIHLGAQDLDAGAGTLAEGAGDLADGASRLSSGAGELADGTTVLSEGATELADGTTQLADGTGTMRTEVANSPAGPASLAGSVLLILGLLGAVAAITLLVRRVR
;
A
#
# COMPACT_ATOMS: atom_id res chain seq x y z
N MET A 1 -18.01 64.43 120.46
CA MET A 1 -16.56 64.21 120.27
C MET A 1 -16.36 63.36 119.04
N THR A 2 -15.59 63.89 118.07
CA THR A 2 -14.75 63.20 117.06
C THR A 2 -15.39 62.12 116.16
N SER A 3 -15.32 62.12 114.82
CA SER A 3 -14.62 62.93 113.82
C SER A 3 -15.09 62.48 112.41
N ARG A 4 -15.26 63.44 111.47
CA ARG A 4 -14.71 63.48 110.09
C ARG A 4 -14.65 62.17 109.25
N THR A 5 -15.00 62.04 107.96
CA THR A 5 -15.24 62.95 106.82
C THR A 5 -15.64 62.10 105.58
N THR A 6 -16.43 62.67 104.64
CA THR A 6 -16.48 62.41 103.16
C THR A 6 -16.82 61.00 102.62
N ALA A 7 -17.41 60.76 101.45
CA ALA A 7 -18.35 61.42 100.52
C ALA A 7 -18.48 60.45 99.30
N ARG A 8 -19.68 60.29 98.72
CA ARG A 8 -20.01 60.19 97.26
C ARG A 8 -19.17 59.20 96.41
N GLY A 9 -19.67 58.24 95.63
CA GLY A 9 -20.95 57.96 94.99
C GLY A 9 -20.69 57.20 93.67
N SER A 10 -21.77 56.74 93.04
CA SER A 10 -21.89 56.28 91.64
C SER A 10 -21.63 54.80 91.29
N ARG A 11 -22.77 54.10 91.15
CA ARG A 11 -23.16 53.13 90.10
C ARG A 11 -22.03 52.36 89.40
N GLY A 12 -21.85 51.10 89.80
CA GLY A 12 -21.21 50.10 88.95
C GLY A 12 -22.14 49.67 87.80
N PRO A 13 -21.69 49.69 86.53
CA PRO A 13 -22.32 48.94 85.46
C PRO A 13 -21.75 47.51 85.49
N THR A 14 -22.59 46.48 85.61
CA THR A 14 -22.10 45.10 85.61
C THR A 14 -22.64 44.31 84.42
N ILE A 15 -21.69 43.99 83.53
CA ILE A 15 -21.49 42.72 82.82
C ILE A 15 -21.91 42.64 81.33
N THR A 16 -22.90 43.36 80.82
CA THR A 16 -23.32 43.15 79.40
C THR A 16 -22.51 43.91 78.33
N THR A 17 -21.92 45.08 78.61
CA THR A 17 -21.14 45.85 77.61
C THR A 17 -19.66 45.46 77.53
N ALA A 18 -19.07 44.94 78.60
CA ALA A 18 -17.68 44.45 78.61
C ALA A 18 -17.50 43.16 77.79
N PHE A 19 -18.52 42.28 77.79
CA PHE A 19 -18.53 41.09 76.93
C PHE A 19 -18.67 41.44 75.44
N ALA A 20 -19.42 42.49 75.08
CA ALA A 20 -19.55 42.92 73.69
C ALA A 20 -18.24 43.51 73.12
N VAL A 21 -17.52 44.33 73.89
CA VAL A 21 -16.22 44.90 73.48
C VAL A 21 -15.13 43.83 73.47
N ALA A 22 -15.12 42.89 74.44
CA ALA A 22 -14.19 41.77 74.44
C ALA A 22 -14.48 40.77 73.31
N ALA A 23 -15.76 40.53 72.97
CA ALA A 23 -16.14 39.71 71.83
C ALA A 23 -15.78 40.38 70.49
N LEU A 24 -15.91 41.70 70.38
CA LEU A 24 -15.46 42.47 69.20
C LEU A 24 -13.93 42.52 69.09
N ALA A 25 -13.20 42.66 70.19
CA ALA A 25 -11.74 42.62 70.21
C ALA A 25 -11.21 41.21 69.91
N LEU A 26 -11.85 40.17 70.44
CA LEU A 26 -11.54 38.78 70.13
C LEU A 26 -11.90 38.44 68.67
N ALA A 27 -13.04 38.92 68.17
CA ALA A 27 -13.41 38.78 66.76
C ALA A 27 -12.44 39.54 65.84
N ALA A 28 -11.97 40.72 66.24
CA ALA A 28 -10.96 41.48 65.50
C ALA A 28 -9.58 40.82 65.55
N LEU A 29 -9.21 40.20 66.67
CA LEU A 29 -7.93 39.48 66.83
C LEU A 29 -7.97 38.12 66.11
N ILE A 30 -9.11 37.42 66.15
CA ILE A 30 -9.38 36.23 65.32
C ILE A 30 -9.36 36.63 63.84
N ALA A 31 -10.01 37.73 63.46
CA ALA A 31 -9.98 38.23 62.09
C ALA A 31 -8.57 38.64 61.64
N LEU A 32 -7.78 39.25 62.52
CA LEU A 32 -6.37 39.60 62.26
C LEU A 32 -5.50 38.34 62.13
N VAL A 33 -5.68 37.35 63.01
CA VAL A 33 -4.97 36.06 62.94
C VAL A 33 -5.37 35.30 61.68
N VAL A 34 -6.66 35.27 61.34
CA VAL A 34 -7.17 34.68 60.10
C VAL A 34 -6.62 35.43 58.87
N LEU A 35 -6.53 36.76 58.91
CA LEU A 35 -5.94 37.57 57.83
C LEU A 35 -4.43 37.30 57.68
N VAL A 36 -3.68 37.21 58.78
CA VAL A 36 -2.24 36.90 58.77
C VAL A 36 -2.00 35.47 58.27
N LEU A 37 -2.81 34.50 58.69
CA LEU A 37 -2.75 33.12 58.22
C LEU A 37 -3.14 32.99 56.74
N LEU A 38 -4.13 33.75 56.29
CA LEU A 38 -4.50 33.84 54.87
C LEU A 38 -3.35 34.44 54.05
N ASN A 39 -2.78 35.57 54.48
CA ASN A 39 -1.64 36.18 53.79
C ASN A 39 -0.42 35.26 53.75
N SER A 40 -0.10 34.55 54.83
CA SER A 40 1.00 33.58 54.83
C SER A 40 0.73 32.41 53.88
N SER A 41 -0.50 31.90 53.86
CA SER A 41 -0.87 30.81 52.94
C SER A 41 -0.85 31.21 51.46
N VAL A 42 -1.22 32.46 51.16
CA VAL A 42 -1.16 33.03 49.80
C VAL A 42 0.29 33.25 49.39
N ALA A 43 1.14 33.75 50.28
CA ALA A 43 2.57 33.91 50.02
C ALA A 43 3.28 32.56 49.80
N ASP A 44 2.99 31.54 50.62
CA ASP A 44 3.52 30.18 50.43
C ASP A 44 3.01 29.55 49.13
N GLY A 45 1.73 29.74 48.81
CA GLY A 45 1.13 29.32 47.55
C GLY A 45 1.80 29.96 46.34
N ALA A 46 2.05 31.28 46.38
CA ALA A 46 2.76 32.01 45.34
C ALA A 46 4.21 31.53 45.20
N THR A 47 4.90 31.23 46.31
CA THR A 47 6.28 30.73 46.29
C THR A 47 6.38 29.33 45.68
N ARG A 48 5.41 28.46 45.97
CA ARG A 48 5.31 27.13 45.36
C ARG A 48 4.95 27.20 43.87
N LEU A 49 4.11 28.16 43.49
CA LEU A 49 3.75 28.38 42.08
C LEU A 49 4.92 28.97 41.28
N ASP A 50 5.69 29.89 41.86
CA ASP A 50 6.92 30.47 41.30
C ASP A 50 7.99 29.38 41.09
N ALA A 51 8.22 28.53 42.10
CA ALA A 51 9.12 27.39 41.98
C ALA A 51 8.67 26.39 40.90
N GLY A 52 7.36 26.07 40.86
CA GLY A 52 6.79 25.21 39.83
C GLY A 52 6.85 25.82 38.42
N ALA A 53 6.67 27.14 38.30
CA ALA A 53 6.83 27.86 37.03
C ALA A 53 8.29 27.85 36.57
N GLY A 54 9.25 27.98 37.49
CA GLY A 54 10.67 27.84 37.21
C GLY A 54 11.05 26.44 36.72
N GLU A 55 10.53 25.38 37.34
CA GLU A 55 10.78 24.00 36.87
C GLU A 55 10.21 23.75 35.46
N VAL A 56 9.04 24.31 35.14
CA VAL A 56 8.43 24.22 33.81
C VAL A 56 9.21 25.06 32.79
N GLN A 57 9.68 26.25 33.17
CA GLN A 57 10.53 27.09 32.34
C GLN A 57 11.83 26.39 31.97
N ASP A 58 12.56 25.86 32.96
CA ASP A 58 13.80 25.10 32.74
C ASP A 58 13.55 23.88 31.84
N GLY A 59 12.41 23.20 32.02
CA GLY A 59 11.97 22.10 31.16
C GLY A 59 11.69 22.56 29.72
N ALA A 60 11.04 23.70 29.54
CA ALA A 60 10.71 24.28 28.24
C ALA A 60 11.96 24.77 27.50
N THR A 61 12.90 25.41 28.18
CA THR A 61 14.20 25.80 27.60
C THR A 61 15.00 24.59 27.16
N ARG A 62 15.07 23.54 27.99
CA ARG A 62 15.72 22.28 27.60
C ARG A 62 15.04 21.61 26.40
N LEU A 63 13.71 21.71 26.30
CA LEU A 63 12.97 21.18 25.15
C LEU A 63 13.25 22.00 23.89
N ALA A 64 13.35 23.33 23.98
CA ALA A 64 13.75 24.19 22.87
C ALA A 64 15.17 23.85 22.40
N ASP A 65 16.14 23.81 23.31
CA ASP A 65 17.54 23.45 22.99
C ASP A 65 17.65 22.06 22.35
N GLY A 66 16.92 21.07 22.89
CA GLY A 66 16.88 19.72 22.33
C GLY A 66 16.21 19.67 20.95
N SER A 67 15.22 20.53 20.70
CA SER A 67 14.55 20.64 19.40
C SER A 67 15.46 21.30 18.36
N VAL A 68 16.25 22.30 18.75
CA VAL A 68 17.28 22.91 17.89
C VAL A 68 18.34 21.87 17.52
N GLN A 69 18.87 21.12 18.49
CA GLN A 69 19.84 20.06 18.20
C GLN A 69 19.29 18.98 17.26
N LEU A 70 18.01 18.63 17.39
CA LEU A 70 17.37 17.68 16.51
C LEU A 70 17.16 18.26 15.10
N SER A 71 16.83 19.55 14.98
CA SER A 71 16.73 20.28 13.71
C SER A 71 18.06 20.32 12.97
N ASP A 72 19.15 20.64 13.67
CA ASP A 72 20.50 20.64 13.11
C ASP A 72 20.91 19.24 12.62
N GLY A 73 20.58 18.21 13.41
CA GLY A 73 20.81 16.81 13.03
C GLY A 73 19.99 16.38 11.81
N ALA A 74 18.73 16.79 11.73
CA ALA A 74 17.84 16.52 10.59
C ALA A 74 18.34 17.24 9.33
N THR A 75 18.80 18.49 9.46
CA THR A 75 19.41 19.25 8.34
C THR A 75 20.69 18.56 7.85
N THR A 76 21.55 18.11 8.77
CA THR A 76 22.77 17.36 8.41
C THR A 76 22.44 16.06 7.67
N LEU A 77 21.36 15.38 8.08
CA LEU A 77 20.88 14.17 7.40
C LEU A 77 20.33 14.48 6.01
N ALA A 78 19.59 15.57 5.83
CA ALA A 78 19.09 16.03 4.55
C ALA A 78 20.23 16.39 3.58
N ASP A 79 21.25 17.08 4.06
CA ASP A 79 22.45 17.41 3.29
C ASP A 79 23.21 16.15 2.87
N GLY A 80 23.37 15.20 3.79
CA GLY A 80 24.00 13.90 3.52
C GLY A 80 23.22 13.07 2.48
N ALA A 81 21.90 13.07 2.57
CA ALA A 81 21.04 12.41 1.59
C ALA A 81 21.12 13.08 0.22
N THR A 82 21.19 14.41 0.16
CA THR A 82 21.39 15.17 -1.08
C THR A 82 22.75 14.87 -1.72
N ALA A 83 23.81 14.77 -0.92
CA ALA A 83 25.14 14.37 -1.39
C ALA A 83 25.16 12.93 -1.92
N LEU A 84 24.39 12.03 -1.30
CA LEU A 84 24.21 10.65 -1.76
C LEU A 84 23.50 10.62 -3.13
N THR A 85 22.41 11.36 -3.31
CA THR A 85 21.72 11.51 -4.60
C THR A 85 22.67 12.01 -5.69
N ALA A 86 23.50 13.03 -5.40
CA ALA A 86 24.50 13.52 -6.36
C ALA A 86 25.61 12.49 -6.66
N GLY A 87 25.90 11.59 -5.73
CA GLY A 87 26.80 10.45 -5.92
C GLY A 87 26.20 9.39 -6.85
N THR A 88 24.93 9.03 -6.64
CA THR A 88 24.22 8.04 -7.45
C THR A 88 23.91 8.55 -8.86
N THR A 89 23.67 9.85 -9.06
CA THR A 89 23.57 10.45 -10.40
C THR A 89 24.88 10.31 -11.18
N ARG A 90 26.04 10.57 -10.55
CA ARG A 90 27.34 10.35 -11.20
C ARG A 90 27.61 8.87 -11.50
N LEU A 91 27.13 7.97 -10.64
CA LEU A 91 27.23 6.54 -10.89
C LEU A 91 26.39 6.12 -12.11
N LEU A 92 25.16 6.66 -12.24
CA LEU A 92 24.29 6.47 -13.41
C LEU A 92 24.93 6.95 -14.70
N GLU A 93 25.54 8.14 -14.70
CA GLU A 93 26.30 8.66 -15.83
C GLU A 93 27.46 7.71 -16.20
N GLY A 94 28.23 7.26 -15.21
CA GLY A 94 29.33 6.31 -15.42
C GLY A 94 28.87 4.94 -15.94
N THR A 95 27.70 4.43 -15.52
CA THR A 95 27.13 3.20 -16.08
C THR A 95 26.67 3.40 -17.52
N GLY A 96 26.19 4.58 -17.88
CA GLY A 96 25.87 4.92 -19.27
C GLY A 96 27.11 4.93 -20.18
N GLU A 97 28.21 5.54 -19.73
CA GLU A 97 29.48 5.50 -20.45
C GLU A 97 30.02 4.06 -20.62
N LEU A 98 29.79 3.20 -19.62
CA LEU A 98 30.16 1.79 -19.67
C LEU A 98 29.34 1.02 -20.72
N THR A 99 28.02 1.23 -20.77
CA THR A 99 27.10 0.66 -21.77
C THR A 99 27.46 1.10 -23.20
N ASP A 100 27.82 2.37 -23.38
CA ASP A 100 28.32 2.85 -24.68
C ASP A 100 29.64 2.16 -25.06
N GLY A 101 30.52 1.92 -24.09
CA GLY A 101 31.78 1.20 -24.26
C GLY A 101 31.59 -0.27 -24.63
N THR A 102 30.68 -0.99 -23.96
CA THR A 102 30.36 -2.40 -24.25
C THR A 102 29.69 -2.54 -25.60
N THR A 103 28.83 -1.60 -26.00
CA THR A 103 28.22 -1.55 -27.34
C THR A 103 29.30 -1.41 -28.42
N ARG A 104 30.23 -0.46 -28.27
CA ARG A 104 31.35 -0.30 -29.21
C ARG A 104 32.25 -1.53 -29.29
N LEU A 105 32.45 -2.24 -28.16
CA LEU A 105 33.20 -3.50 -28.13
C LEU A 105 32.43 -4.62 -28.84
N ALA A 106 31.11 -4.69 -28.68
CA ALA A 106 30.25 -5.64 -29.38
C ALA A 106 30.28 -5.42 -30.90
N ASP A 107 30.21 -4.15 -31.34
CA ASP A 107 30.32 -3.79 -32.76
C ASP A 107 31.68 -4.18 -33.35
N GLY A 108 32.78 -3.80 -32.67
CA GLY A 108 34.14 -4.13 -33.13
C GLY A 108 34.43 -5.64 -33.15
N THR A 109 33.84 -6.41 -32.22
CA THR A 109 33.93 -7.89 -32.25
C THR A 109 33.08 -8.49 -33.36
N GLY A 110 31.96 -7.87 -33.73
CA GLY A 110 31.17 -8.20 -34.92
C GLY A 110 31.97 -8.01 -36.20
N GLU A 111 32.55 -6.82 -36.41
CA GLU A 111 33.40 -6.54 -37.58
C GLU A 111 34.58 -7.51 -37.71
N LEU A 112 35.24 -7.83 -36.59
CA LEU A 112 36.36 -8.78 -36.59
C LEU A 112 35.92 -10.21 -36.92
N ARG A 113 34.78 -10.65 -36.39
CA ARG A 113 34.19 -11.97 -36.71
C ARG A 113 33.86 -12.06 -38.19
N ASP A 114 33.22 -11.04 -38.73
CA ASP A 114 32.82 -11.00 -40.14
C ASP A 114 34.07 -10.97 -41.04
N GLY A 115 35.15 -10.28 -40.66
CA GLY A 115 36.45 -10.40 -41.33
C GLY A 115 37.05 -11.82 -41.30
N LEU A 116 36.88 -12.54 -40.19
CA LEU A 116 37.38 -13.92 -40.05
C LEU A 116 36.59 -14.91 -40.92
N VAL A 117 35.25 -14.80 -40.88
CA VAL A 117 34.33 -15.72 -41.54
C VAL A 117 34.17 -15.40 -43.02
N ASP A 118 34.07 -14.13 -43.39
CA ASP A 118 33.75 -13.74 -44.77
C ASP A 118 34.99 -13.52 -45.65
N LYS A 119 36.18 -13.41 -45.05
CA LYS A 119 37.44 -13.23 -45.79
C LYS A 119 38.42 -14.36 -45.56
N LEU A 120 38.83 -14.59 -44.31
CA LEU A 120 39.95 -15.48 -44.00
C LEU A 120 39.59 -16.97 -44.26
N GLN A 121 38.43 -17.43 -43.79
CA GLN A 121 37.98 -18.81 -44.02
C GLN A 121 37.83 -19.15 -45.52
N PRO A 122 37.07 -18.38 -46.34
CA PRO A 122 36.98 -18.62 -47.78
C PRO A 122 38.34 -18.55 -48.50
N GLY A 123 39.18 -17.58 -48.15
CA GLY A 123 40.52 -17.44 -48.73
C GLY A 123 41.45 -18.62 -48.40
N SER A 124 41.33 -19.21 -47.21
CA SER A 124 42.08 -20.40 -46.84
C SER A 124 41.63 -21.65 -47.61
N VAL A 125 40.33 -21.79 -47.87
CA VAL A 125 39.77 -22.89 -48.68
C VAL A 125 40.20 -22.76 -50.15
N GLU A 126 40.20 -21.54 -50.69
CA GLU A 126 40.69 -21.27 -52.04
C GLU A 126 42.20 -21.55 -52.18
N ALA A 127 42.99 -21.21 -51.17
CA ALA A 127 44.41 -21.55 -51.11
C ALA A 127 44.65 -23.08 -51.04
N PHE A 128 43.86 -23.81 -50.24
CA PHE A 128 43.88 -25.28 -50.19
C PHE A 128 43.58 -25.89 -51.55
N ALA A 129 42.55 -25.42 -52.25
CA ALA A 129 42.22 -25.88 -53.59
C ALA A 129 43.34 -25.58 -54.60
N GLY A 130 44.06 -24.46 -54.44
CA GLY A 130 45.24 -24.12 -55.22
C GLY A 130 46.42 -25.06 -54.97
N ILE A 131 46.68 -25.43 -53.71
CA ILE A 131 47.74 -26.36 -53.31
C ILE A 131 47.41 -27.80 -53.74
N GLN A 132 46.15 -28.24 -53.66
CA GLN A 132 45.75 -29.54 -54.18
C GLN A 132 45.94 -29.62 -55.70
N LYS A 133 45.57 -28.58 -56.45
CA LYS A 133 45.88 -28.52 -57.90
C LYS A 133 47.38 -28.55 -58.19
N LEU A 134 48.19 -27.91 -57.35
CA LEU A 134 49.64 -27.96 -57.48
C LEU A 134 50.18 -29.36 -57.16
N HIS A 135 49.67 -30.01 -56.10
CA HIS A 135 50.00 -31.38 -55.71
C HIS A 135 49.63 -32.36 -56.82
N ASP A 136 48.39 -32.33 -57.32
CA ASP A 136 47.93 -33.15 -58.44
C ASP A 136 48.80 -32.93 -59.69
N GLY A 137 49.18 -31.68 -59.97
CA GLY A 137 50.09 -31.34 -61.07
C GLY A 137 51.51 -31.88 -60.86
N THR A 138 52.03 -31.84 -59.64
CA THR A 138 53.35 -32.39 -59.30
C THR A 138 53.37 -33.91 -59.28
N VAL A 139 52.28 -34.56 -58.83
CA VAL A 139 52.09 -36.02 -58.88
C VAL A 139 52.01 -36.47 -60.33
N LEU A 140 51.23 -35.78 -61.16
CA LEU A 140 51.16 -36.08 -62.61
C LEU A 140 52.52 -35.91 -63.32
N LEU A 141 53.30 -34.87 -62.98
CA LEU A 141 54.65 -34.69 -63.52
C LEU A 141 55.66 -35.69 -62.93
N HIS A 142 55.52 -36.07 -61.65
CA HIS A 142 56.36 -37.07 -60.99
C HIS A 142 56.11 -38.43 -61.62
N ASP A 143 54.86 -38.84 -61.78
CA ASP A 143 54.47 -40.09 -62.41
C ASP A 143 54.91 -40.12 -63.87
N GLY A 144 54.78 -39.00 -64.62
CA GLY A 144 55.33 -38.88 -65.97
C GLY A 144 56.87 -38.91 -66.01
N GLY A 145 57.55 -38.38 -64.99
CA GLY A 145 59.01 -38.43 -64.83
C GLY A 145 59.51 -39.81 -64.42
N VAL A 146 58.76 -40.54 -63.60
CA VAL A 146 58.98 -41.94 -63.21
C VAL A 146 58.69 -42.85 -64.38
N GLU A 147 57.66 -42.61 -65.19
CA GLU A 147 57.42 -43.31 -66.46
C GLU A 147 58.53 -43.04 -67.48
N LEU A 148 59.08 -41.82 -67.54
CA LEU A 148 60.21 -41.48 -68.40
C LEU A 148 61.53 -42.10 -67.92
N SER A 149 61.81 -42.10 -66.61
CA SER A 149 62.97 -42.77 -65.99
C SER A 149 62.87 -44.29 -66.12
N THR A 150 61.68 -44.84 -65.84
CA THR A 150 61.38 -46.28 -66.00
C THR A 150 61.44 -46.68 -67.46
N GLY A 151 60.92 -45.88 -68.38
CA GLY A 151 61.01 -46.11 -69.82
C GLY A 151 62.44 -46.03 -70.34
N ALA A 152 63.23 -45.05 -69.91
CA ALA A 152 64.65 -44.93 -70.25
C ALA A 152 65.49 -46.07 -69.64
N SER A 153 65.20 -46.46 -68.39
CA SER A 153 65.78 -47.62 -67.71
C SER A 153 65.35 -48.94 -68.36
N GLN A 154 64.12 -49.07 -68.87
CA GLN A 154 63.62 -50.24 -69.59
C GLN A 154 64.19 -50.34 -71.00
N VAL A 155 64.55 -49.22 -71.64
CA VAL A 155 65.28 -49.24 -72.92
C VAL A 155 66.77 -49.56 -72.70
N ALA A 156 67.40 -49.06 -71.64
CA ALA A 156 68.78 -49.38 -71.27
C ALA A 156 68.92 -50.84 -70.77
N ALA A 157 68.04 -51.26 -69.87
CA ALA A 157 67.94 -52.62 -69.38
C ALA A 157 67.43 -53.56 -70.48
N GLY A 158 66.49 -53.15 -71.33
CA GLY A 158 66.03 -53.94 -72.47
C GLY A 158 67.12 -54.19 -73.51
N ALA A 159 68.01 -53.22 -73.72
CA ALA A 159 69.20 -53.39 -74.56
C ALA A 159 70.20 -54.39 -73.95
N GLY A 160 70.40 -54.35 -72.62
CA GLY A 160 71.23 -55.32 -71.89
C GLY A 160 70.58 -56.71 -71.72
N THR A 161 69.26 -56.77 -71.54
CA THR A 161 68.45 -57.98 -71.28
C THR A 161 68.06 -58.66 -72.58
N ALA A 162 68.01 -57.98 -73.72
CA ALA A 162 67.87 -58.67 -75.00
C ALA A 162 69.21 -59.29 -75.47
N ALA A 163 70.36 -58.77 -75.02
CA ALA A 163 71.67 -59.40 -75.19
C ALA A 163 71.89 -60.59 -74.22
N ALA A 164 71.49 -60.45 -72.95
CA ALA A 164 71.54 -61.54 -71.97
C ALA A 164 70.43 -62.58 -72.19
N GLY A 165 69.23 -62.15 -72.56
CA GLY A 165 68.05 -62.96 -72.81
C GLY A 165 68.14 -63.81 -74.07
N ALA A 166 68.90 -63.43 -75.09
CA ALA A 166 69.24 -64.34 -76.18
C ALA A 166 70.09 -65.54 -75.70
N THR A 167 70.85 -65.36 -74.61
CA THR A 167 71.69 -66.40 -74.00
C THR A 167 70.95 -67.17 -72.90
N GLU A 168 70.03 -66.54 -72.18
CA GLU A 168 69.24 -67.12 -71.08
C GLU A 168 67.93 -67.78 -71.54
N LEU A 169 67.34 -67.37 -72.66
CA LEU A 169 66.18 -68.03 -73.30
C LEU A 169 66.52 -69.46 -73.74
N ALA A 170 67.79 -69.75 -74.02
CA ALA A 170 68.28 -71.11 -74.24
C ALA A 170 68.34 -71.96 -72.95
N GLY A 171 68.27 -71.35 -71.76
CA GLY A 171 68.37 -72.02 -70.44
C GLY A 171 67.10 -71.97 -69.56
N GLY A 172 66.22 -70.98 -69.71
CA GLY A 172 65.08 -70.73 -68.81
C GLY A 172 63.75 -71.42 -69.16
N LEU A 173 63.67 -72.08 -70.33
CA LEU A 173 62.44 -72.72 -70.82
C LEU A 173 61.79 -73.75 -69.84
N PRO A 174 62.53 -74.46 -68.96
CA PRO A 174 61.92 -75.34 -67.95
C PRO A 174 61.30 -74.63 -66.73
N VAL A 175 61.81 -73.45 -66.33
CA VAL A 175 61.33 -72.69 -65.15
C VAL A 175 59.96 -72.04 -65.41
N LEU A 176 59.69 -71.72 -66.68
CA LEU A 176 58.44 -71.11 -67.12
C LEU A 176 57.25 -72.08 -67.07
N VAL A 177 57.51 -73.38 -67.16
CA VAL A 177 56.50 -74.45 -66.97
C VAL A 177 56.10 -74.57 -65.50
N ASP A 178 57.04 -74.44 -64.56
CA ASP A 178 56.77 -74.48 -63.11
C ASP A 178 56.05 -73.20 -62.60
N GLY A 179 56.42 -72.04 -63.16
CA GLY A 179 55.74 -70.77 -62.90
C GLY A 179 54.28 -70.73 -63.35
N ALA A 180 53.95 -71.39 -64.47
CA ALA A 180 52.56 -71.53 -64.95
C ALA A 180 51.69 -72.34 -63.98
N GLY A 181 52.24 -73.40 -63.37
CA GLY A 181 51.53 -74.19 -62.35
C GLY A 181 51.18 -73.41 -61.09
N ARG A 182 52.08 -72.56 -60.60
CA ARG A 182 51.81 -71.68 -59.43
C ARG A 182 50.76 -70.60 -59.70
N VAL A 183 50.65 -70.12 -60.94
CA VAL A 183 49.62 -69.15 -61.35
C VAL A 183 48.25 -69.82 -61.40
N ALA A 184 48.17 -71.07 -61.88
CA ALA A 184 46.95 -71.85 -61.84
C ALA A 184 46.47 -72.10 -60.39
N ASP A 185 47.37 -72.49 -59.48
CA ASP A 185 47.04 -72.69 -58.06
C ASP A 185 46.60 -71.40 -57.35
N GLY A 186 47.22 -70.26 -57.68
CA GLY A 186 46.83 -68.94 -57.17
C GLY A 186 45.46 -68.49 -57.68
N ALA A 187 45.13 -68.79 -58.94
CA ALA A 187 43.84 -68.48 -59.54
C ALA A 187 42.70 -69.29 -58.90
N VAL A 188 42.94 -70.56 -58.54
CA VAL A 188 41.96 -71.37 -57.79
C VAL A 188 41.69 -70.77 -56.41
N LYS A 189 42.73 -70.39 -55.65
CA LYS A 189 42.56 -69.76 -54.33
C LYS A 189 41.84 -68.41 -54.39
N ALA A 190 42.09 -67.61 -55.45
CA ALA A 190 41.39 -66.36 -55.68
C ALA A 190 39.90 -66.58 -56.04
N SER A 191 39.59 -67.66 -56.76
CA SER A 191 38.22 -68.04 -57.12
C SER A 191 37.41 -68.47 -55.88
N ASP A 192 38.03 -69.26 -55.00
CA ASP A 192 37.43 -69.66 -53.72
C ASP A 192 37.16 -68.44 -52.82
N GLY A 193 38.13 -67.52 -52.70
CA GLY A 193 37.97 -66.29 -51.92
C GLY A 193 36.91 -65.34 -52.48
N ALA A 194 36.80 -65.22 -53.81
CA ALA A 194 35.76 -64.43 -54.46
C ALA A 194 34.36 -65.06 -54.26
N SER A 195 34.28 -66.40 -54.24
CA SER A 195 33.04 -67.14 -53.97
C SER A 195 32.61 -66.98 -52.51
N GLU A 196 33.55 -67.03 -51.56
CA GLU A 196 33.26 -66.79 -50.14
C GLU A 196 32.79 -65.35 -49.88
N LEU A 197 33.40 -64.36 -50.54
CA LEU A 197 33.00 -62.95 -50.45
C LEU A 197 31.60 -62.74 -51.05
N SER A 198 31.32 -63.30 -52.23
CA SER A 198 30.00 -63.25 -52.87
C SER A 198 28.91 -63.87 -51.98
N GLY A 199 29.24 -64.93 -51.23
CA GLY A 199 28.32 -65.57 -50.29
C GLY A 199 27.98 -64.75 -49.03
N LYS A 200 28.83 -63.80 -48.61
CA LYS A 200 28.63 -62.99 -47.39
C LYS A 200 28.06 -61.59 -47.65
N LEU A 201 28.09 -61.11 -48.89
CA LEU A 201 27.56 -59.79 -49.28
C LEU A 201 26.03 -59.63 -49.15
N PRO A 202 25.19 -60.68 -49.31
CA PRO A 202 23.74 -60.58 -49.07
C PRO A 202 23.38 -60.18 -47.63
N ASP A 203 24.11 -60.67 -46.62
CA ASP A 203 23.88 -60.31 -45.21
C ASP A 203 24.07 -58.80 -44.97
N LEU A 204 24.98 -58.17 -45.72
CA LEU A 204 25.25 -56.74 -45.64
C LEU A 204 24.16 -55.91 -46.36
N VAL A 205 23.58 -56.44 -47.44
CA VAL A 205 22.40 -55.85 -48.09
C VAL A 205 21.21 -55.88 -47.15
N ASP A 206 20.95 -57.02 -46.51
CA ASP A 206 19.86 -57.15 -45.52
C ASP A 206 20.06 -56.19 -44.34
N GLY A 207 21.30 -56.04 -43.85
CA GLY A 207 21.65 -55.06 -42.83
C GLY A 207 21.40 -53.61 -43.27
N ALA A 208 21.75 -53.25 -44.51
CA ALA A 208 21.48 -51.92 -45.05
C ALA A 208 19.97 -51.65 -45.23
N THR A 209 19.20 -52.65 -45.65
CA THR A 209 17.72 -52.56 -45.72
C THR A 209 17.09 -52.38 -44.34
N GLN A 210 17.57 -53.08 -43.31
CA GLN A 210 17.10 -52.87 -41.93
C GLN A 210 17.40 -51.44 -41.43
N VAL A 211 18.56 -50.89 -41.77
CA VAL A 211 18.88 -49.49 -41.46
C VAL A 211 17.92 -48.56 -42.20
N HIS A 212 17.69 -48.74 -43.50
CA HIS A 212 16.71 -47.97 -44.27
C HIS A 212 15.33 -47.97 -43.58
N ASP A 213 14.78 -49.14 -43.30
CA ASP A 213 13.44 -49.30 -42.73
C ASP A 213 13.33 -48.68 -41.33
N GLY A 214 14.35 -48.87 -40.48
CA GLY A 214 14.42 -48.25 -39.15
C GLY A 214 14.48 -46.72 -39.22
N THR A 215 15.20 -46.19 -40.21
CA THR A 215 15.35 -44.74 -40.43
C THR A 215 14.04 -44.12 -40.92
N GLN A 216 13.29 -44.81 -41.77
CA GLN A 216 11.95 -44.40 -42.20
C GLN A 216 10.92 -44.40 -41.06
N GLN A 217 10.97 -45.41 -40.17
CA GLN A 217 10.13 -45.43 -38.97
C GLN A 217 10.47 -44.28 -38.01
N ALA A 218 11.75 -43.96 -37.84
CA ALA A 218 12.18 -42.81 -37.05
C ALA A 218 11.70 -41.48 -37.65
N ALA A 219 11.69 -41.34 -38.98
CA ALA A 219 11.19 -40.15 -39.65
C ALA A 219 9.68 -39.97 -39.45
N ALA A 220 8.91 -41.06 -39.57
CA ALA A 220 7.48 -41.05 -39.28
C ALA A 220 7.19 -40.70 -37.80
N GLY A 221 8.00 -41.23 -36.87
CA GLY A 221 7.92 -40.90 -35.45
C GLY A 221 8.23 -39.43 -35.15
N ALA A 222 9.26 -38.86 -35.77
CA ALA A 222 9.60 -37.44 -35.67
C ALA A 222 8.46 -36.55 -36.20
N GLY A 223 7.83 -36.93 -37.32
CA GLY A 223 6.66 -36.23 -37.86
C GLY A 223 5.45 -36.28 -36.93
N ALA A 224 5.15 -37.43 -36.32
CA ALA A 224 4.08 -37.55 -35.34
C ALA A 224 4.36 -36.72 -34.07
N LEU A 225 5.63 -36.65 -33.65
CA LEU A 225 6.07 -35.83 -32.51
C LEU A 225 5.89 -34.33 -32.78
N ALA A 226 6.24 -33.85 -33.98
CA ALA A 226 6.03 -32.47 -34.41
C ALA A 226 4.54 -32.08 -34.41
N VAL A 227 3.66 -32.96 -34.92
CA VAL A 227 2.21 -32.73 -34.86
C VAL A 227 1.72 -32.68 -33.40
N GLY A 228 2.23 -33.57 -32.55
CA GLY A 228 1.91 -33.59 -31.12
C GLY A 228 2.37 -32.34 -30.38
N SER A 229 3.59 -31.87 -30.61
CA SER A 229 4.13 -30.64 -30.00
C SER A 229 3.34 -29.41 -30.44
N GLN A 230 2.94 -29.33 -31.71
CA GLN A 230 2.14 -28.22 -32.23
C GLN A 230 0.72 -28.19 -31.63
N ALA A 231 0.11 -29.35 -31.38
CA ALA A 231 -1.17 -29.43 -30.67
C ALA A 231 -1.06 -28.95 -29.22
N VAL A 232 0.03 -29.30 -28.52
CA VAL A 232 0.29 -28.83 -27.14
C VAL A 232 0.58 -27.32 -27.13
N ALA A 233 1.36 -26.80 -28.09
CA ALA A 233 1.62 -25.38 -28.25
C ALA A 233 0.31 -24.58 -28.46
N THR A 234 -0.60 -25.12 -29.27
CA THR A 234 -1.94 -24.56 -29.48
C THR A 234 -2.74 -24.54 -28.17
N GLY A 235 -2.75 -25.65 -27.43
CA GLY A 235 -3.42 -25.72 -26.12
C GLY A 235 -2.83 -24.78 -25.08
N ALA A 236 -1.51 -24.57 -25.09
CA ALA A 236 -0.84 -23.58 -24.25
C ALA A 236 -1.22 -22.14 -24.64
N GLY A 237 -1.38 -21.85 -25.93
CA GLY A 237 -1.90 -20.58 -26.43
C GLY A 237 -3.35 -20.32 -26.01
N ASP A 238 -4.21 -21.35 -26.08
CA ASP A 238 -5.59 -21.28 -25.61
C ASP A 238 -5.67 -21.04 -24.10
N LEU A 239 -4.82 -21.71 -23.33
CA LEU A 239 -4.71 -21.50 -21.88
C LEU A 239 -4.28 -20.07 -21.56
N SER A 240 -3.24 -19.55 -22.24
CA SER A 240 -2.78 -18.16 -22.10
C SER A 240 -3.90 -17.16 -22.42
N THR A 241 -4.67 -17.40 -23.47
CA THR A 241 -5.84 -16.60 -23.83
C THR A 241 -6.94 -16.66 -22.76
N GLY A 242 -7.22 -17.86 -22.23
CA GLY A 242 -8.19 -18.07 -21.14
C GLY A 242 -7.78 -17.33 -19.87
N VAL A 243 -6.51 -17.39 -19.52
CA VAL A 243 -5.92 -16.65 -18.40
C VAL A 243 -6.02 -15.14 -18.61
N GLY A 244 -5.79 -14.64 -19.82
CA GLY A 244 -5.99 -13.22 -20.15
C GLY A 244 -7.44 -12.76 -19.94
N LYS A 245 -8.42 -13.58 -20.33
CA LYS A 245 -9.85 -13.32 -20.05
C LYS A 245 -10.17 -13.32 -18.56
N LEU A 246 -9.56 -14.25 -17.81
CA LEU A 246 -9.71 -14.31 -16.35
C LEU A 246 -9.14 -13.05 -15.68
N SER A 247 -7.94 -12.62 -16.06
CA SER A 247 -7.34 -11.37 -15.54
C SER A 247 -8.25 -10.17 -15.81
N ALA A 248 -8.75 -10.01 -17.03
CA ALA A 248 -9.68 -8.93 -17.35
C ALA A 248 -11.04 -9.04 -16.62
N GLY A 249 -11.41 -10.24 -16.16
CA GLY A 249 -12.54 -10.46 -15.26
C GLY A 249 -12.24 -10.01 -13.83
N ILE A 250 -11.04 -10.33 -13.34
CA ILE A 250 -10.55 -9.90 -12.02
C ILE A 250 -10.40 -8.37 -11.96
N ASP A 251 -9.84 -7.74 -12.99
CA ASP A 251 -9.70 -6.28 -13.03
C ASP A 251 -11.08 -5.57 -12.95
N ARG A 252 -12.09 -6.14 -13.63
CA ARG A 252 -13.48 -5.67 -13.51
C ARG A 252 -14.06 -5.91 -12.12
N LEU A 253 -13.79 -7.06 -11.52
CA LEU A 253 -14.20 -7.37 -10.15
C LEU A 253 -13.58 -6.39 -9.16
N VAL A 254 -12.31 -6.03 -9.35
CA VAL A 254 -11.59 -5.06 -8.51
C VAL A 254 -12.21 -3.67 -8.64
N ALA A 255 -12.47 -3.22 -9.87
CA ALA A 255 -13.13 -1.95 -10.11
C ALA A 255 -14.52 -1.88 -9.47
N SER A 256 -15.39 -2.87 -9.73
CA SER A 256 -16.73 -2.93 -9.14
C SER A 256 -16.71 -3.12 -7.62
N GLY A 257 -15.71 -3.84 -7.09
CA GLY A 257 -15.48 -3.95 -5.65
C GLY A 257 -15.14 -2.60 -5.02
N GLY A 258 -14.29 -1.79 -5.67
CA GLY A 258 -13.99 -0.43 -5.23
C GLY A 258 -15.22 0.49 -5.22
N GLU A 259 -16.07 0.40 -6.24
CA GLU A 259 -17.35 1.14 -6.28
C GLU A 259 -18.29 0.71 -5.15
N LEU A 260 -18.42 -0.59 -4.90
CA LEU A 260 -19.25 -1.12 -3.83
C LEU A 260 -18.71 -0.75 -2.43
N ALA A 261 -17.40 -0.78 -2.24
CA ALA A 261 -16.76 -0.33 -1.01
C ALA A 261 -17.04 1.16 -0.74
N THR A 262 -16.98 1.99 -1.79
CA THR A 262 -17.31 3.41 -1.71
C THR A 262 -18.80 3.61 -1.39
N GLY A 263 -19.70 2.91 -2.07
CA GLY A 263 -21.14 3.00 -1.81
C GLY A 263 -21.52 2.55 -0.41
N THR A 264 -20.89 1.49 0.12
CA THR A 264 -21.13 1.01 1.49
C THR A 264 -20.52 1.95 2.55
N GLN A 265 -19.41 2.62 2.25
CA GLN A 265 -18.90 3.71 3.10
C GLN A 265 -19.92 4.86 3.18
N GLN A 266 -20.45 5.30 2.04
CA GLN A 266 -21.48 6.36 2.01
C GLN A 266 -22.74 5.97 2.81
N VAL A 267 -23.19 4.72 2.72
CA VAL A 267 -24.31 4.21 3.53
C VAL A 267 -23.98 4.23 5.02
N ALA A 268 -22.77 3.80 5.41
CA ALA A 268 -22.33 3.84 6.80
C ALA A 268 -22.26 5.29 7.34
N ASP A 269 -21.73 6.21 6.55
CA ASP A 269 -21.64 7.64 6.91
C ASP A 269 -23.03 8.29 7.01
N GLY A 270 -23.93 7.96 6.09
CA GLY A 270 -25.32 8.40 6.12
C GLY A 270 -26.07 7.85 7.35
N ALA A 271 -25.86 6.58 7.69
CA ALA A 271 -26.39 5.98 8.91
C ALA A 271 -25.81 6.66 10.17
N GLY A 272 -24.52 6.98 10.18
CA GLY A 272 -23.87 7.75 11.25
C GLY A 272 -24.49 9.15 11.42
N THR A 273 -24.77 9.83 10.30
CA THR A 273 -25.45 11.14 10.32
C THR A 273 -26.88 11.03 10.86
N LEU A 274 -27.62 9.98 10.49
CA LEU A 274 -28.96 9.71 11.01
C LEU A 274 -28.94 9.42 12.53
N ALA A 275 -27.97 8.64 13.01
CA ALA A 275 -27.77 8.37 14.43
C ALA A 275 -27.49 9.65 15.24
N GLN A 276 -26.65 10.55 14.72
CA GLN A 276 -26.41 11.85 15.33
C GLN A 276 -27.69 12.72 15.37
N GLY A 277 -28.42 12.79 14.25
CA GLY A 277 -29.67 13.55 14.16
C GLY A 277 -30.75 13.04 15.11
N THR A 278 -30.89 11.72 15.25
CA THR A 278 -31.85 11.11 16.19
C THR A 278 -31.45 11.31 17.65
N THR A 279 -30.15 11.28 17.95
CA THR A 279 -29.62 11.65 19.28
C THR A 279 -29.96 13.11 19.62
N GLN A 280 -29.75 14.04 18.68
CA GLN A 280 -30.10 15.45 18.86
C GLN A 280 -31.62 15.64 19.03
N LEU A 281 -32.44 14.96 18.22
CA LEU A 281 -33.90 15.00 18.34
C LEU A 281 -34.37 14.48 19.70
N ALA A 282 -33.82 13.36 20.18
CA ALA A 282 -34.11 12.83 21.50
C ALA A 282 -33.69 13.80 22.61
N GLY A 283 -32.55 14.48 22.47
CA GLY A 283 -32.10 15.54 23.38
C GLY A 283 -33.10 16.70 23.46
N SER A 284 -33.50 17.25 22.31
CA SER A 284 -34.48 18.33 22.22
C SER A 284 -35.86 17.92 22.76
N ALA A 285 -36.29 16.68 22.50
CA ALA A 285 -37.55 16.16 23.02
C ALA A 285 -37.54 16.04 24.56
N ARG A 286 -36.42 15.61 25.17
CA ARG A 286 -36.26 15.60 26.63
C ARG A 286 -36.24 17.01 27.22
N ALA A 287 -35.61 17.97 26.55
CA ALA A 287 -35.63 19.36 26.99
C ALA A 287 -37.05 19.94 26.97
N LEU A 288 -37.82 19.64 25.91
CA LEU A 288 -39.22 20.06 25.80
C LEU A 288 -40.12 19.39 26.85
N ASP A 289 -39.87 18.11 27.17
CA ASP A 289 -40.53 17.39 28.27
C ASP A 289 -40.27 18.05 29.63
N GLY A 290 -39.02 18.45 29.89
CA GLY A 290 -38.65 19.23 31.07
C GLY A 290 -39.37 20.58 31.14
N GLY A 291 -39.46 21.30 30.03
CA GLY A 291 -40.21 22.56 29.94
C GLY A 291 -41.72 22.36 30.16
N ALA A 292 -42.31 21.31 29.58
CA ALA A 292 -43.71 20.96 29.80
C ALA A 292 -43.99 20.63 31.27
N THR A 293 -43.05 19.93 31.93
CA THR A 293 -43.13 19.66 33.37
C THR A 293 -43.13 20.96 34.18
N GLN A 294 -42.24 21.91 33.89
CA GLN A 294 -42.25 23.22 34.55
C GLN A 294 -43.55 24.00 34.34
N VAL A 295 -44.10 24.00 33.11
CA VAL A 295 -45.38 24.66 32.83
C VAL A 295 -46.52 24.01 33.62
N ARG A 296 -46.54 22.68 33.70
CA ARG A 296 -47.53 21.93 34.49
C ARG A 296 -47.43 22.26 35.97
N ASP A 297 -46.22 22.29 36.52
CA ASP A 297 -45.98 22.59 37.94
C ASP A 297 -46.35 24.05 38.27
N GLY A 298 -46.00 24.99 37.37
CA GLY A 298 -46.43 26.39 37.47
C GLY A 298 -47.95 26.55 37.40
N ALA A 299 -48.60 25.83 36.49
CA ALA A 299 -50.06 25.82 36.37
C ALA A 299 -50.73 25.20 37.61
N ALA A 300 -50.13 24.18 38.23
CA ALA A 300 -50.58 23.66 39.52
C ALA A 300 -50.47 24.73 40.62
N GLY A 301 -49.35 25.45 40.68
CA GLY A 301 -49.19 26.57 41.62
C GLY A 301 -50.22 27.70 41.43
N VAL A 302 -50.53 28.06 40.18
CA VAL A 302 -51.62 29.03 39.88
C VAL A 302 -52.97 28.50 40.34
N ARG A 303 -53.23 27.20 40.15
CA ARG A 303 -54.47 26.54 40.56
C ARG A 303 -54.65 26.55 42.08
N ASP A 304 -53.57 26.29 42.82
CA ASP A 304 -53.53 26.32 44.28
C ASP A 304 -53.71 27.75 44.79
N GLY A 305 -53.00 28.73 44.19
CA GLY A 305 -53.15 30.15 44.52
C GLY A 305 -54.55 30.68 44.23
N ALA A 306 -55.17 30.28 43.10
CA ALA A 306 -56.55 30.61 42.78
C ALA A 306 -57.55 29.97 43.76
N SER A 307 -57.23 28.79 44.30
CA SER A 307 -58.05 28.17 45.35
C SER A 307 -57.94 28.94 46.66
N ALA A 308 -56.72 29.27 47.10
CA ALA A 308 -56.51 30.08 48.29
C ALA A 308 -57.17 31.47 48.20
N LEU A 309 -57.11 32.12 47.02
CA LEU A 309 -57.81 33.37 46.76
C LEU A 309 -59.33 33.20 46.87
N ALA A 310 -59.89 32.14 46.29
CA ALA A 310 -61.32 31.86 46.38
C ALA A 310 -61.77 31.68 47.83
N ASP A 311 -60.99 30.94 48.63
CA ASP A 311 -61.27 30.71 50.05
C ASP A 311 -61.19 32.01 50.84
N GLY A 312 -60.16 32.83 50.63
CA GLY A 312 -60.01 34.14 51.28
C GLY A 312 -61.11 35.14 50.91
N VAL A 313 -61.51 35.18 49.63
CA VAL A 313 -62.63 36.00 49.17
C VAL A 313 -63.95 35.50 49.78
N GLY A 314 -64.13 34.18 49.90
CA GLY A 314 -65.29 33.59 50.57
C GLY A 314 -65.37 33.98 52.05
N GLN A 315 -64.24 33.97 52.75
CA GLN A 315 -64.15 34.45 54.15
C GLN A 315 -64.49 35.95 54.25
N ALA A 316 -63.95 36.78 53.35
CA ALA A 316 -64.24 38.23 53.33
C ALA A 316 -65.71 38.54 53.02
N ALA A 317 -66.32 37.79 52.11
CA ALA A 317 -67.75 37.88 51.81
C ALA A 317 -68.61 37.48 53.02
N GLY A 318 -68.25 36.38 53.69
CA GLY A 318 -68.90 35.96 54.93
C GLY A 318 -68.81 37.02 56.03
N ALA A 319 -67.62 37.60 56.25
CA ALA A 319 -67.43 38.67 57.23
C ALA A 319 -68.24 39.94 56.90
N SER A 320 -68.33 40.29 55.62
CA SER A 320 -69.11 41.44 55.14
C SER A 320 -70.62 41.22 55.34
N ARG A 321 -71.12 39.99 55.16
CA ARG A 321 -72.50 39.60 55.52
C ARG A 321 -72.73 39.72 57.03
N SER A 322 -71.85 39.17 57.85
CA SER A 322 -71.95 39.30 59.32
C SER A 322 -71.90 40.76 59.79
N LEU A 323 -71.11 41.62 59.13
CA LEU A 323 -71.09 43.06 59.40
C LEU A 323 -72.43 43.72 59.01
N ALA A 324 -73.00 43.38 57.85
CA ALA A 324 -74.30 43.87 57.43
C ALA A 324 -75.41 43.47 58.41
N ASP A 325 -75.41 42.23 58.90
CA ASP A 325 -76.36 41.72 59.89
C ASP A 325 -76.20 42.41 61.26
N GLY A 326 -74.94 42.62 61.69
CA GLY A 326 -74.64 43.37 62.92
C GLY A 326 -75.07 44.84 62.81
N LEU A 327 -74.82 45.49 61.67
CA LEU A 327 -75.27 46.85 61.40
C LEU A 327 -76.80 46.95 61.35
N ALA A 328 -77.49 45.95 60.80
CA ALA A 328 -78.95 45.88 60.85
C ALA A 328 -79.46 45.81 62.30
N SER A 329 -78.79 45.04 63.16
CA SER A 329 -79.14 44.97 64.58
C SER A 329 -78.93 46.31 65.31
N VAL A 330 -77.90 47.07 64.94
CA VAL A 330 -77.66 48.43 65.47
C VAL A 330 -78.68 49.43 64.92
N ASP A 331 -79.03 49.32 63.64
CA ASP A 331 -80.07 50.10 62.96
C ASP A 331 -81.42 49.95 63.71
N ASP A 332 -81.87 48.70 63.90
CA ASP A 332 -83.09 48.35 64.63
C ASP A 332 -83.05 48.88 66.08
N GLY A 333 -81.90 48.76 66.75
CA GLY A 333 -81.72 49.27 68.11
C GLY A 333 -81.75 50.80 68.18
N ALA A 334 -81.15 51.49 67.21
CA ALA A 334 -81.16 52.94 67.12
C ALA A 334 -82.56 53.47 66.79
N GLU A 335 -83.31 52.79 65.91
CA GLU A 335 -84.72 53.09 65.65
C GLU A 335 -85.59 52.91 66.91
N GLN A 336 -85.37 51.83 67.67
CA GLN A 336 -86.05 51.61 68.95
C GLN A 336 -85.74 52.71 69.98
N VAL A 337 -84.46 53.13 70.08
CA VAL A 337 -84.07 54.25 70.96
C VAL A 337 -84.73 55.55 70.49
N ALA A 338 -84.69 55.85 69.20
CA ALA A 338 -85.31 57.05 68.64
C ALA A 338 -86.81 57.10 68.94
N ALA A 339 -87.53 56.01 68.63
CA ALA A 339 -88.96 55.89 68.90
C ALA A 339 -89.28 56.00 70.41
N GLY A 340 -88.50 55.34 71.26
CA GLY A 340 -88.66 55.38 72.72
C GLY A 340 -88.42 56.78 73.29
N THR A 341 -87.38 57.48 72.85
CA THR A 341 -87.08 58.85 73.31
C THR A 341 -88.01 59.91 72.71
N SER A 342 -88.53 59.69 71.50
CA SER A 342 -89.58 60.53 70.93
C SER A 342 -90.87 60.38 71.73
N GLY A 343 -91.28 59.13 72.02
CA GLY A 343 -92.45 58.89 72.88
C GLY A 343 -92.26 59.43 74.30
N LEU A 344 -91.04 59.40 74.85
CA LEU A 344 -90.71 60.05 76.11
C LEU A 344 -90.81 61.58 76.01
N ALA A 345 -90.33 62.19 74.94
CA ALA A 345 -90.45 63.62 74.71
C ALA A 345 -91.92 64.05 74.60
N ASP A 346 -92.73 63.34 73.81
CA ASP A 346 -94.17 63.60 73.66
C ASP A 346 -94.89 63.49 75.02
N ALA A 347 -94.52 62.50 75.85
CA ALA A 347 -95.07 62.34 77.19
C ALA A 347 -94.63 63.46 78.16
N LEU A 348 -93.38 63.94 78.05
CA LEU A 348 -92.87 65.06 78.85
C LEU A 348 -93.51 66.39 78.45
N ASP A 349 -93.71 66.63 77.16
CA ASP A 349 -94.40 67.81 76.63
C ASP A 349 -95.88 67.80 77.06
N ALA A 350 -96.57 66.67 76.93
CA ALA A 350 -97.96 66.52 77.42
C ALA A 350 -98.06 66.74 78.95
N LEU A 351 -97.05 66.32 79.72
CA LEU A 351 -96.98 66.57 81.16
C LEU A 351 -96.72 68.06 81.46
N ALA A 352 -95.85 68.72 80.70
CA ALA A 352 -95.57 70.15 80.80
C ALA A 352 -96.82 71.01 80.49
N GLU A 353 -97.65 70.58 79.54
CA GLU A 353 -98.94 71.23 79.21
C GLU A 353 -99.99 71.07 80.31
N SER A 354 -99.86 70.04 81.17
CA SER A 354 -100.85 69.70 82.20
C SER A 354 -100.57 70.30 83.59
N THR A 355 -99.43 70.96 83.79
CA THR A 355 -99.03 71.56 85.08
C THR A 355 -99.23 73.08 85.10
N ASP A 356 -99.68 73.61 86.24
CA ASP A 356 -99.83 75.06 86.46
C ASP A 356 -98.55 75.74 87.00
N ASP A 357 -97.48 74.96 87.28
CA ASP A 357 -96.18 75.45 87.77
C ASP A 357 -95.23 75.82 86.61
N PRO A 358 -94.88 77.11 86.44
CA PRO A 358 -94.08 77.57 85.30
C PRO A 358 -92.61 77.09 85.33
N ASP A 359 -92.02 76.88 86.50
CA ASP A 359 -90.62 76.43 86.62
C ASP A 359 -90.50 74.94 86.32
N LEU A 360 -91.51 74.16 86.75
CA LEU A 360 -91.63 72.75 86.42
C LEU A 360 -91.92 72.55 84.92
N ALA A 361 -92.82 73.34 84.34
CA ALA A 361 -93.10 73.32 82.90
C ALA A 361 -91.83 73.58 82.07
N ALA A 362 -91.06 74.61 82.40
CA ALA A 362 -89.81 74.92 81.70
C ALA A 362 -88.76 73.80 81.81
N THR A 363 -88.66 73.17 82.98
CA THR A 363 -87.76 72.02 83.20
C THR A 363 -88.18 70.81 82.38
N LEU A 364 -89.48 70.50 82.34
CA LEU A 364 -90.04 69.39 81.55
C LEU A 364 -89.84 69.62 80.04
N THR A 365 -90.06 70.84 79.55
CA THR A 365 -89.77 71.22 78.15
C THR A 365 -88.27 71.12 77.82
N GLY A 366 -87.39 71.49 78.75
CA GLY A 366 -85.93 71.31 78.58
C GLY A 366 -85.53 69.84 78.49
N LEU A 367 -86.15 68.98 79.30
CA LEU A 367 -85.95 67.53 79.27
C LEU A 367 -86.54 66.90 78.00
N ALA A 368 -87.69 67.37 77.54
CA ALA A 368 -88.31 66.95 76.27
C ALA A 368 -87.44 67.32 75.07
N ALA A 369 -86.89 68.55 75.03
CA ALA A 369 -85.93 68.96 74.00
C ALA A 369 -84.65 68.12 74.02
N GLN A 370 -84.18 67.72 75.20
CA GLN A 370 -83.03 66.83 75.33
C GLN A 370 -83.36 65.40 74.86
N ALA A 371 -84.57 64.90 75.14
CA ALA A 371 -85.06 63.62 74.61
C ALA A 371 -85.25 63.64 73.08
N GLN A 372 -85.74 64.74 72.51
CA GLN A 372 -85.80 64.96 71.06
C GLN A 372 -84.40 65.03 70.43
N GLY A 373 -83.43 65.65 71.13
CA GLY A 373 -82.03 65.66 70.70
C GLY A 373 -81.41 64.25 70.65
N VAL A 374 -81.72 63.40 71.65
CA VAL A 374 -81.32 61.99 71.63
C VAL A 374 -82.02 61.22 70.51
N SER A 375 -83.32 61.46 70.28
CA SER A 375 -84.07 60.86 69.17
C SER A 375 -83.47 61.21 67.80
N ALA A 376 -83.16 62.48 67.58
CA ALA A 376 -82.51 62.95 66.35
C ALA A 376 -81.12 62.32 66.16
N GLY A 377 -80.33 62.23 67.23
CA GLY A 377 -79.04 61.55 67.21
C GLY A 377 -79.15 60.05 66.91
N ALA A 378 -80.13 59.37 67.50
CA ALA A 378 -80.39 57.95 67.22
C ALA A 378 -80.86 57.72 65.77
N ALA A 379 -81.70 58.61 65.22
CA ALA A 379 -82.11 58.57 63.82
C ALA A 379 -80.94 58.86 62.85
N GLU A 380 -79.96 59.67 63.26
CA GLU A 380 -78.74 59.88 62.49
C GLU A 380 -77.82 58.66 62.52
N VAL A 381 -77.70 57.99 63.67
CA VAL A 381 -77.02 56.70 63.80
C VAL A 381 -77.67 55.67 62.88
N ALA A 382 -79.00 55.53 62.90
CA ALA A 382 -79.74 54.62 62.01
C ALA A 382 -79.45 54.90 60.52
N ARG A 383 -79.54 56.17 60.07
CA ARG A 383 -79.19 56.54 58.69
C ARG A 383 -77.74 56.20 58.33
N GLY A 384 -76.80 56.41 59.27
CA GLY A 384 -75.39 56.05 59.11
C GLY A 384 -75.18 54.54 59.00
N THR A 385 -75.80 53.75 59.87
CA THR A 385 -75.73 52.29 59.87
C THR A 385 -76.42 51.68 58.66
N GLY A 386 -77.54 52.25 58.21
CA GLY A 386 -78.22 51.87 56.98
C GLY A 386 -77.33 52.04 55.73
N SER A 387 -76.61 53.16 55.63
CA SER A 387 -75.65 53.41 54.55
C SER A 387 -74.45 52.46 54.62
N ALA A 388 -73.90 52.24 55.81
CA ALA A 388 -72.80 51.29 56.02
C ALA A 388 -73.21 49.84 55.71
N ARG A 389 -74.44 49.45 56.06
CA ARG A 389 -75.02 48.14 55.74
C ARG A 389 -75.15 47.93 54.24
N GLN A 390 -75.67 48.92 53.50
CA GLN A 390 -75.70 48.87 52.03
C GLN A 390 -74.28 48.73 51.46
N GLY A 391 -73.30 49.46 52.00
CA GLY A 391 -71.90 49.30 51.62
C GLY A 391 -71.38 47.88 51.85
N ALA A 392 -71.64 47.29 53.02
CA ALA A 392 -71.25 45.92 53.34
C ALA A 392 -71.93 44.86 52.44
N GLN A 393 -73.21 45.06 52.10
CA GLN A 393 -73.95 44.20 51.17
C GLN A 393 -73.43 44.32 49.73
N GLN A 394 -73.12 45.53 49.26
CA GLN A 394 -72.51 45.74 47.95
C GLN A 394 -71.11 45.09 47.89
N LEU A 395 -70.34 45.16 48.97
CA LEU A 395 -69.03 44.52 49.05
C LEU A 395 -69.16 42.99 49.00
N ALA A 396 -70.09 42.40 49.76
CA ALA A 396 -70.39 40.96 49.71
C ALA A 396 -70.84 40.52 48.31
N GLY A 397 -71.74 41.28 47.67
CA GLY A 397 -72.18 41.02 46.30
C GLY A 397 -71.06 41.15 45.26
N GLY A 398 -70.12 42.09 45.45
CA GLY A 398 -68.92 42.23 44.62
C GLY A 398 -67.96 41.04 44.72
N PHE A 399 -67.94 40.33 45.85
CA PHE A 399 -67.16 39.11 46.01
C PHE A 399 -67.83 37.88 45.37
N GLU A 400 -69.14 37.70 45.60
CA GLU A 400 -69.89 36.46 45.28
C GLU A 400 -70.62 36.48 43.94
N GLY A 401 -70.87 37.63 43.32
CA GLY A 401 -71.63 37.73 42.07
C GLY A 401 -71.01 36.96 40.90
N ASP A 402 -71.78 36.76 39.81
CA ASP A 402 -71.35 36.02 38.61
C ASP A 402 -70.12 36.64 37.92
N LYS A 403 -69.83 37.92 38.16
CA LYS A 403 -68.61 38.62 37.73
C LYS A 403 -67.69 39.01 38.90
N GLY A 404 -67.98 38.50 40.09
CA GLY A 404 -67.21 38.71 41.30
C GLY A 404 -65.90 37.91 41.33
N LEU A 405 -65.10 38.17 42.35
CA LEU A 405 -63.78 37.57 42.54
C LEU A 405 -63.83 36.03 42.68
N VAL A 406 -64.91 35.46 43.24
CA VAL A 406 -65.09 34.00 43.33
C VAL A 406 -65.24 33.38 41.94
N ALA A 407 -66.05 33.98 41.06
CA ALA A 407 -66.21 33.51 39.69
C ALA A 407 -64.89 33.62 38.90
N GLY A 408 -64.17 34.75 39.06
CA GLY A 408 -62.86 34.96 38.44
C GLY A 408 -61.80 33.95 38.88
N SER A 409 -61.71 33.65 40.18
CA SER A 409 -60.77 32.65 40.70
C SER A 409 -61.11 31.22 40.24
N LYS A 410 -62.40 30.88 40.09
CA LYS A 410 -62.84 29.60 39.51
C LYS A 410 -62.44 29.49 38.04
N ALA A 411 -62.64 30.54 37.25
CA ALA A 411 -62.23 30.57 35.84
C ALA A 411 -60.70 30.45 35.69
N LEU A 412 -59.92 31.15 36.52
CA LEU A 412 -58.46 31.05 36.53
C LEU A 412 -57.99 29.63 36.85
N ARG A 413 -58.61 28.98 37.84
CA ARG A 413 -58.33 27.60 38.23
C ARG A 413 -58.61 26.60 37.11
N ALA A 414 -59.73 26.77 36.41
CA ALA A 414 -60.08 25.95 35.25
C ALA A 414 -59.09 26.15 34.09
N GLY A 415 -58.72 27.39 33.78
CA GLY A 415 -57.71 27.70 32.77
C GLY A 415 -56.34 27.12 33.11
N ALA A 416 -55.92 27.21 34.37
CA ALA A 416 -54.70 26.56 34.86
C ALA A 416 -54.78 25.02 34.82
N GLY A 417 -55.98 24.44 34.96
CA GLY A 417 -56.23 23.02 34.68
C GLY A 417 -55.94 22.68 33.21
N GLN A 418 -56.55 23.41 32.28
CA GLN A 418 -56.37 23.20 30.83
C GLN A 418 -54.92 23.35 30.39
N VAL A 419 -54.17 24.32 30.93
CA VAL A 419 -52.74 24.49 30.63
C VAL A 419 -51.92 23.29 31.12
N ALA A 420 -52.21 22.78 32.32
CA ALA A 420 -51.53 21.60 32.84
C ALA A 420 -51.82 20.34 32.01
N ASP A 421 -53.07 20.15 31.59
CA ASP A 421 -53.47 19.03 30.73
C ASP A 421 -52.78 19.13 29.36
N GLY A 422 -52.71 20.33 28.78
CA GLY A 422 -51.98 20.59 27.54
C GLY A 422 -50.49 20.28 27.67
N ALA A 423 -49.87 20.71 28.76
CA ALA A 423 -48.47 20.39 29.06
C ALA A 423 -48.23 18.88 29.23
N GLN A 424 -49.16 18.16 29.88
CA GLN A 424 -49.09 16.70 29.98
C GLN A 424 -49.22 16.01 28.61
N GLY A 425 -50.04 16.55 27.71
CA GLY A 425 -50.13 16.10 26.33
C GLY A 425 -48.81 16.25 25.56
N VAL A 426 -48.13 17.39 25.74
CA VAL A 426 -46.79 17.63 25.17
C VAL A 426 -45.77 16.62 25.70
N ALA A 427 -45.73 16.42 27.03
CA ALA A 427 -44.84 15.46 27.69
C ALA A 427 -45.04 14.01 27.18
N ALA A 428 -46.30 13.60 27.01
CA ALA A 428 -46.61 12.29 26.44
C ALA A 428 -46.15 12.17 24.98
N GLY A 429 -46.28 13.24 24.19
CA GLY A 429 -45.82 13.30 22.81
C GLY A 429 -44.30 13.23 22.68
N THR A 430 -43.56 13.99 23.50
CA THR A 430 -42.10 13.97 23.54
C THR A 430 -41.57 12.63 24.01
N GLY A 431 -42.22 11.97 24.97
CA GLY A 431 -41.86 10.60 25.39
C GLY A 431 -41.95 9.58 24.25
N LYS A 432 -43.01 9.65 23.44
CA LYS A 432 -43.11 8.83 22.21
C LYS A 432 -42.02 9.15 21.21
N LEU A 433 -41.69 10.44 21.03
CA LEU A 433 -40.65 10.89 20.10
C LEU A 433 -39.26 10.40 20.52
N VAL A 434 -38.91 10.44 21.80
CA VAL A 434 -37.65 9.89 22.33
C VAL A 434 -37.56 8.39 22.06
N THR A 435 -38.65 7.65 22.27
CA THR A 435 -38.70 6.20 22.01
C THR A 435 -38.52 5.89 20.52
N ALA A 436 -39.21 6.62 19.65
CA ALA A 436 -39.08 6.48 18.20
C ALA A 436 -37.66 6.83 17.72
N ALA A 437 -37.07 7.91 18.25
CA ALA A 437 -35.69 8.30 17.95
C ALA A 437 -34.69 7.22 18.37
N GLY A 438 -34.85 6.61 19.56
CA GLY A 438 -34.01 5.50 20.00
C GLY A 438 -34.15 4.24 19.12
N THR A 439 -35.35 3.96 18.61
CA THR A 439 -35.58 2.84 17.69
C THR A 439 -34.89 3.09 16.34
N LEU A 440 -34.93 4.34 15.86
CA LEU A 440 -34.32 4.75 14.61
C LEU A 440 -32.78 4.77 14.70
N ASP A 441 -32.23 5.20 15.84
CA ASP A 441 -30.80 5.12 16.14
C ASP A 441 -30.30 3.67 16.13
N ALA A 442 -31.01 2.75 16.80
CA ALA A 442 -30.67 1.34 16.76
C ALA A 442 -30.70 0.76 15.34
N GLY A 443 -31.70 1.14 14.52
CA GLY A 443 -31.76 0.77 13.11
C GLY A 443 -30.60 1.34 12.30
N ALA A 444 -30.21 2.59 12.53
CA ALA A 444 -29.06 3.22 11.89
C ALA A 444 -27.75 2.50 12.26
N GLN A 445 -27.56 2.09 13.52
CA GLN A 445 -26.40 1.30 13.92
C GLN A 445 -26.37 -0.08 13.25
N GLN A 446 -27.51 -0.74 13.10
CA GLN A 446 -27.58 -2.01 12.36
C GLN A 446 -27.20 -1.84 10.89
N VAL A 447 -27.69 -0.78 10.23
CA VAL A 447 -27.34 -0.47 8.83
C VAL A 447 -25.85 -0.17 8.70
N SER A 448 -25.29 0.63 9.61
CA SER A 448 -23.86 0.93 9.64
C SER A 448 -23.01 -0.34 9.82
N GLY A 449 -23.35 -1.19 10.80
CA GLY A 449 -22.66 -2.46 11.00
C GLY A 449 -22.78 -3.42 9.81
N GLY A 450 -23.95 -3.49 9.17
CA GLY A 450 -24.15 -4.26 7.95
C GLY A 450 -23.33 -3.74 6.77
N ALA A 451 -23.24 -2.42 6.61
CA ALA A 451 -22.42 -1.79 5.58
C ALA A 451 -20.92 -2.07 5.80
N THR A 452 -20.45 -2.05 7.04
CA THR A 452 -19.07 -2.46 7.39
C THR A 452 -18.84 -3.93 7.07
N ALA A 453 -19.75 -4.84 7.44
CA ALA A 453 -19.60 -6.26 7.14
C ALA A 453 -19.54 -6.55 5.62
N VAL A 454 -20.34 -5.83 4.81
CA VAL A 454 -20.26 -5.93 3.34
C VAL A 454 -18.90 -5.42 2.84
N ARG A 455 -18.41 -4.30 3.36
CA ARG A 455 -17.11 -3.75 3.00
C ARG A 455 -15.97 -4.70 3.34
N ASP A 456 -16.00 -5.32 4.52
CA ASP A 456 -15.02 -6.32 4.93
C ASP A 456 -15.07 -7.55 3.99
N GLY A 457 -16.28 -7.99 3.63
CA GLY A 457 -16.49 -9.06 2.64
C GLY A 457 -15.96 -8.70 1.24
N VAL A 458 -16.14 -7.45 0.82
CA VAL A 458 -15.53 -6.92 -0.42
C VAL A 458 -14.01 -6.91 -0.30
N GLY A 459 -13.45 -6.48 0.84
CA GLY A 459 -12.01 -6.54 1.09
C GLY A 459 -11.46 -7.96 0.96
N ALA A 460 -12.14 -8.95 1.54
CA ALA A 460 -11.77 -10.36 1.41
C ALA A 460 -11.88 -10.87 -0.04
N LEU A 461 -12.92 -10.44 -0.78
CA LEU A 461 -13.10 -10.80 -2.18
C LEU A 461 -12.01 -10.20 -3.08
N LEU A 462 -11.61 -8.95 -2.81
CA LEU A 462 -10.52 -8.27 -3.52
C LEU A 462 -9.19 -8.98 -3.26
N ALA A 463 -8.91 -9.34 -2.00
CA ALA A 463 -7.72 -10.12 -1.65
C ALA A 463 -7.68 -11.47 -2.37
N GLY A 464 -8.79 -12.22 -2.35
CA GLY A 464 -8.91 -13.47 -3.11
C GLY A 464 -8.79 -13.27 -4.63
N GLY A 465 -9.24 -12.13 -5.15
CA GLY A 465 -9.04 -11.72 -6.54
C GLY A 465 -7.56 -11.51 -6.87
N SER A 466 -6.79 -10.86 -5.98
CA SER A 466 -5.35 -10.70 -6.12
C SER A 466 -4.61 -12.04 -6.08
N ASP A 467 -4.99 -12.95 -5.19
CA ASP A 467 -4.42 -14.30 -5.13
C ASP A 467 -4.69 -15.07 -6.43
N LEU A 468 -5.93 -14.99 -6.94
CA LEU A 468 -6.30 -15.61 -8.20
C LEU A 468 -5.56 -14.99 -9.39
N GLN A 469 -5.29 -13.68 -9.36
CA GLN A 469 -4.51 -12.99 -10.38
C GLN A 469 -3.05 -13.44 -10.35
N ALA A 470 -2.44 -13.59 -9.17
CA ALA A 470 -1.09 -14.15 -9.05
C ALA A 470 -1.01 -15.59 -9.58
N GLY A 471 -2.02 -16.42 -9.27
CA GLY A 471 -2.15 -17.77 -9.82
C GLY A 471 -2.33 -17.77 -11.35
N ALA A 472 -3.10 -16.83 -11.88
CA ALA A 472 -3.29 -16.62 -13.31
C ALA A 472 -1.96 -16.26 -13.99
N TRP A 473 -1.18 -15.32 -13.45
CA TRP A 473 0.16 -14.99 -13.97
C TRP A 473 1.09 -16.21 -13.99
N THR A 474 1.12 -16.97 -12.89
CA THR A 474 1.91 -18.21 -12.81
C THR A 474 1.49 -19.22 -13.89
N ALA A 475 0.18 -19.38 -14.11
CA ALA A 475 -0.33 -20.27 -15.16
C ALA A 475 0.01 -19.79 -16.58
N ARG A 476 0.01 -18.47 -16.81
CA ARG A 476 0.43 -17.87 -18.08
C ARG A 476 1.92 -18.09 -18.35
N ASP A 477 2.75 -17.89 -17.34
CA ASP A 477 4.20 -18.12 -17.44
C ASP A 477 4.48 -19.59 -17.72
N GLY A 478 3.81 -20.49 -17.01
CA GLY A 478 3.87 -21.94 -17.26
C GLY A 478 3.41 -22.33 -18.67
N ALA A 479 2.32 -21.73 -19.17
CA ALA A 479 1.87 -21.93 -20.54
C ALA A 479 2.89 -21.41 -21.58
N SER A 480 3.54 -20.30 -21.28
CA SER A 480 4.55 -19.70 -22.17
C SER A 480 5.83 -20.54 -22.20
N ALA A 481 6.28 -21.04 -21.04
CA ALA A 481 7.38 -21.99 -20.93
C ALA A 481 7.07 -23.32 -21.65
N LEU A 482 5.84 -23.83 -21.51
CA LEU A 482 5.39 -25.03 -22.23
C LEU A 482 5.38 -24.81 -23.74
N ALA A 483 4.87 -23.67 -24.21
CA ALA A 483 4.87 -23.31 -25.62
C ALA A 483 6.30 -23.21 -26.19
N GLN A 484 7.22 -22.59 -25.45
CA GLN A 484 8.64 -22.52 -25.83
C GLN A 484 9.25 -23.92 -25.89
N GLY A 485 9.08 -24.74 -24.86
CA GLY A 485 9.59 -26.12 -24.84
C GLY A 485 9.03 -26.98 -25.99
N THR A 486 7.77 -26.79 -26.37
CA THR A 486 7.20 -27.47 -27.55
C THR A 486 7.73 -26.93 -28.87
N SER A 487 8.09 -25.64 -28.94
CA SER A 487 8.75 -25.06 -30.10
C SER A 487 10.17 -25.60 -30.27
N ASP A 488 10.91 -25.73 -29.17
CA ASP A 488 12.26 -26.32 -29.17
C ASP A 488 12.20 -27.81 -29.57
N LEU A 489 11.18 -28.53 -29.08
CA LEU A 489 10.93 -29.93 -29.45
C LEU A 489 10.55 -30.08 -30.92
N ASP A 490 9.72 -29.19 -31.46
CA ASP A 490 9.34 -29.16 -32.88
C ASP A 490 10.56 -28.87 -33.78
N ALA A 491 11.40 -27.91 -33.37
CA ALA A 491 12.66 -27.60 -34.05
C ALA A 491 13.61 -28.81 -34.05
N GLY A 492 13.78 -29.49 -32.91
CA GLY A 492 14.61 -30.69 -32.80
C GLY A 492 14.05 -31.87 -33.62
N ALA A 493 12.72 -32.06 -33.62
CA ALA A 493 12.06 -33.07 -34.44
C ALA A 493 12.21 -32.78 -35.94
N SER A 494 12.13 -31.52 -36.34
CA SER A 494 12.34 -31.06 -37.71
C SER A 494 13.79 -31.20 -38.16
N GLU A 495 14.76 -30.89 -37.29
CA GLU A 495 16.18 -31.09 -37.58
C GLU A 495 16.51 -32.58 -37.76
N LEU A 496 15.98 -33.44 -36.88
CA LEU A 496 16.12 -34.89 -37.00
C LEU A 496 15.48 -35.39 -38.30
N ALA A 497 14.24 -34.97 -38.59
CA ALA A 497 13.56 -35.30 -39.84
C ALA A 497 14.32 -34.82 -41.09
N GLY A 498 15.04 -33.71 -41.02
CA GLY A 498 15.89 -33.20 -42.10
C GLY A 498 17.18 -34.02 -42.32
N LYS A 499 17.71 -34.69 -41.30
CA LYS A 499 18.94 -35.50 -41.38
C LYS A 499 18.70 -36.95 -41.78
N LEU A 500 17.53 -37.50 -41.47
CA LEU A 500 17.18 -38.90 -41.77
C LEU A 500 17.22 -39.27 -43.27
N PRO A 501 16.81 -38.40 -44.22
CA PRO A 501 16.92 -38.71 -45.66
C PRO A 501 18.35 -38.98 -46.13
N ALA A 502 19.35 -38.24 -45.64
CA ALA A 502 20.75 -38.46 -46.00
C ALA A 502 21.26 -39.83 -45.51
N LEU A 503 20.75 -40.31 -44.37
CA LEU A 503 21.08 -41.63 -43.84
C LEU A 503 20.40 -42.75 -44.64
N VAL A 504 19.15 -42.53 -45.09
CA VAL A 504 18.45 -43.40 -46.04
C VAL A 504 19.22 -43.51 -47.36
N ASP A 505 19.60 -42.37 -47.95
CA ASP A 505 20.39 -42.32 -49.17
C ASP A 505 21.74 -43.04 -49.00
N GLY A 506 22.40 -42.88 -47.85
CA GLY A 506 23.63 -43.59 -47.52
C GLY A 506 23.44 -45.11 -47.41
N ALA A 507 22.37 -45.56 -46.76
CA ALA A 507 22.04 -46.99 -46.67
C ALA A 507 21.74 -47.58 -48.06
N ASP A 508 21.01 -46.86 -48.91
CA ASP A 508 20.72 -47.26 -50.29
C ASP A 508 21.99 -47.31 -51.15
N GLN A 509 22.91 -46.37 -50.96
CA GLN A 509 24.22 -46.38 -51.63
C GLN A 509 25.09 -47.57 -51.20
N VAL A 510 25.07 -47.93 -49.91
CA VAL A 510 25.78 -49.13 -49.41
C VAL A 510 25.15 -50.40 -49.98
N ALA A 511 23.83 -50.51 -50.01
CA ALA A 511 23.14 -51.64 -50.64
C ALA A 511 23.47 -51.73 -52.14
N ALA A 512 23.41 -50.62 -52.88
CA ALA A 512 23.76 -50.60 -54.31
C ALA A 512 25.25 -50.84 -54.57
N GLY A 513 26.15 -50.42 -53.68
CA GLY A 513 27.58 -50.68 -53.76
C GLY A 513 27.92 -52.14 -53.49
N THR A 514 27.26 -52.77 -52.52
CA THR A 514 27.47 -54.17 -52.14
C THR A 514 26.93 -55.14 -53.19
N VAL A 515 25.78 -54.83 -53.83
CA VAL A 515 25.29 -55.57 -55.00
C VAL A 515 26.31 -55.51 -56.15
N ARG A 516 26.83 -54.32 -56.47
CA ARG A 516 27.87 -54.17 -57.51
C ARG A 516 29.16 -54.92 -57.16
N ALA A 517 29.56 -54.95 -55.90
CA ALA A 517 30.71 -55.71 -55.43
C ALA A 517 30.47 -57.23 -55.54
N ALA A 518 29.26 -57.71 -55.27
CA ALA A 518 28.88 -59.12 -55.42
C ALA A 518 28.87 -59.54 -56.88
N ASP A 519 28.37 -58.68 -57.78
CA ASP A 519 28.41 -58.90 -59.22
C ASP A 519 29.87 -58.96 -59.73
N GLY A 520 30.73 -58.03 -59.29
CA GLY A 520 32.15 -58.02 -59.64
C GLY A 520 32.93 -59.23 -59.10
N ALA A 521 32.64 -59.67 -57.87
CA ALA A 521 33.23 -60.88 -57.30
C ALA A 521 32.79 -62.14 -58.07
N SER A 522 31.54 -62.20 -58.50
CA SER A 522 30.99 -63.31 -59.31
C SER A 522 31.56 -63.32 -60.72
N GLU A 523 31.74 -62.14 -61.34
CA GLU A 523 32.38 -61.99 -62.65
C GLU A 523 33.87 -62.40 -62.59
N LEU A 524 34.58 -62.01 -61.54
CA LEU A 524 35.98 -62.41 -61.32
C LEU A 524 36.09 -63.93 -61.13
N ALA A 525 35.23 -64.52 -60.29
CA ALA A 525 35.16 -65.97 -60.10
C ALA A 525 34.91 -66.72 -61.41
N GLY A 526 34.06 -66.18 -62.31
CA GLY A 526 33.77 -66.75 -63.62
C GLY A 526 34.88 -66.60 -64.67
N LYS A 527 35.78 -65.62 -64.53
CA LYS A 527 36.90 -65.38 -65.48
C LYS A 527 38.20 -66.11 -65.09
N LEU A 528 38.39 -66.46 -63.82
CA LEU A 528 39.58 -67.15 -63.33
C LEU A 528 39.84 -68.54 -63.97
N PRO A 529 38.83 -69.35 -64.37
CA PRO A 529 39.06 -70.59 -65.12
C PRO A 529 39.76 -70.38 -66.47
N ALA A 530 39.44 -69.28 -67.17
CA ALA A 530 40.09 -68.95 -68.44
C ALA A 530 41.58 -68.53 -68.27
N LEU A 531 41.93 -68.01 -67.08
CA LEU A 531 43.32 -67.71 -66.73
C LEU A 531 44.13 -69.00 -66.46
N VAL A 532 43.50 -70.02 -65.90
CA VAL A 532 44.06 -71.37 -65.75
C VAL A 532 44.31 -71.99 -67.14
N ASP A 533 43.33 -71.91 -68.05
CA ASP A 533 43.49 -72.38 -69.44
C ASP A 533 44.58 -71.60 -70.21
N GLY A 534 44.72 -70.30 -69.94
CA GLY A 534 45.77 -69.45 -70.52
C GLY A 534 47.17 -69.80 -70.02
N ALA A 535 47.31 -70.16 -68.73
CA ALA A 535 48.57 -70.64 -68.16
C ALA A 535 49.02 -71.97 -68.84
N ASP A 536 48.07 -72.84 -69.17
CA ASP A 536 48.32 -74.07 -69.94
C ASP A 536 48.74 -73.80 -71.39
N GLN A 537 48.21 -72.74 -72.03
CA GLN A 537 48.59 -72.33 -73.38
C GLN A 537 49.98 -71.68 -73.46
N VAL A 538 50.40 -70.95 -72.42
CA VAL A 538 51.74 -70.38 -72.32
C VAL A 538 52.79 -71.50 -72.26
N ALA A 539 52.53 -72.60 -71.56
CA ALA A 539 53.38 -73.80 -71.56
C ALA A 539 53.55 -74.43 -72.97
N ALA A 540 52.59 -74.23 -73.88
CA ALA A 540 52.65 -74.70 -75.27
C ALA A 540 53.29 -73.69 -76.26
N GLY A 541 53.33 -72.40 -75.92
CA GLY A 541 53.92 -71.32 -76.75
C GLY A 541 55.44 -71.20 -76.65
N THR A 542 56.01 -71.62 -75.53
CA THR A 542 57.46 -71.58 -75.23
C THR A 542 58.32 -72.39 -76.20
N VAL A 543 57.77 -73.45 -76.80
CA VAL A 543 58.43 -74.27 -77.84
C VAL A 543 58.65 -73.49 -79.15
N ARG A 544 57.87 -72.44 -79.44
CA ARG A 544 57.97 -71.65 -80.69
C ARG A 544 58.87 -70.41 -80.58
N ALA A 545 59.10 -69.90 -79.37
CA ALA A 545 59.88 -68.67 -79.15
C ALA A 545 61.41 -68.87 -79.27
N ALA A 546 61.89 -70.11 -79.18
CA ALA A 546 63.32 -70.45 -79.25
C ALA A 546 64.01 -70.07 -80.58
N GLY A 547 63.26 -69.96 -81.69
CA GLY A 547 63.82 -69.62 -83.01
C GLY A 547 63.94 -68.13 -83.33
N GLY A 548 63.30 -67.24 -82.54
CA GLY A 548 63.35 -65.78 -82.76
C GLY A 548 64.51 -65.09 -82.03
N ALA A 549 65.11 -65.78 -81.06
CA ALA A 549 66.15 -65.26 -80.18
C ALA A 549 67.48 -64.97 -80.91
N ASP A 550 67.81 -65.77 -81.93
CA ASP A 550 69.08 -65.71 -82.65
C ASP A 550 69.25 -64.44 -83.51
N GLN A 551 68.16 -63.79 -83.91
CA GLN A 551 68.20 -62.61 -84.79
C GLN A 551 68.28 -61.28 -84.03
N LEU A 552 67.92 -61.24 -82.75
CA LEU A 552 67.86 -60.01 -81.96
C LEU A 552 69.23 -59.62 -81.37
N ALA A 553 70.14 -60.58 -81.20
CA ALA A 553 71.45 -60.39 -80.56
C ALA A 553 72.44 -59.47 -81.33
N ALA A 554 72.15 -59.09 -82.58
CA ALA A 554 73.11 -58.41 -83.45
C ALA A 554 73.03 -56.87 -83.49
N GLY A 555 72.05 -56.22 -82.82
CA GLY A 555 71.79 -54.77 -82.99
C GLY A 555 71.70 -53.91 -81.72
N LEU A 556 71.81 -54.48 -80.52
CA LEU A 556 71.41 -53.82 -79.26
C LEU A 556 72.43 -52.91 -78.53
N PRO A 557 73.75 -52.96 -78.75
CA PRO A 557 74.68 -52.15 -77.95
C PRO A 557 74.50 -50.63 -78.08
N THR A 558 74.13 -50.12 -79.27
CA THR A 558 74.01 -48.67 -79.53
C THR A 558 72.74 -48.04 -78.93
N LEU A 559 71.74 -48.84 -78.54
CA LEU A 559 70.50 -48.39 -77.90
C LEU A 559 70.65 -48.28 -76.37
N SER A 560 71.57 -49.07 -75.79
CA SER A 560 71.87 -49.10 -74.35
C SER A 560 72.49 -47.80 -73.84
N ASP A 561 73.36 -47.18 -74.64
CA ASP A 561 74.12 -45.99 -74.23
C ASP A 561 73.24 -44.72 -74.21
N GLY A 562 72.39 -44.51 -75.23
CA GLY A 562 71.49 -43.34 -75.28
C GLY A 562 70.33 -43.38 -74.28
N ALA A 563 69.93 -44.57 -73.84
CA ALA A 563 68.88 -44.76 -72.85
C ALA A 563 69.39 -44.53 -71.40
N SER A 564 70.68 -44.78 -71.17
CA SER A 564 71.32 -44.50 -69.88
C SER A 564 71.45 -42.99 -69.60
N ASP A 565 71.71 -42.18 -70.63
CA ASP A 565 71.76 -40.71 -70.51
C ASP A 565 70.38 -40.08 -70.25
N LEU A 566 69.31 -40.65 -70.79
CA LEU A 566 67.94 -40.18 -70.59
C LEU A 566 67.41 -40.52 -69.18
N SER A 567 67.77 -41.70 -68.64
CA SER A 567 67.40 -42.11 -67.28
C SER A 567 68.01 -41.19 -66.22
N ALA A 568 69.30 -40.85 -66.36
CA ALA A 568 69.99 -39.95 -65.44
C ALA A 568 69.43 -38.52 -65.43
N GLY A 569 68.83 -38.06 -66.54
CA GLY A 569 68.13 -36.77 -66.62
C GLY A 569 66.75 -36.79 -65.94
N ALA A 570 66.01 -37.89 -66.08
CA ALA A 570 64.70 -38.09 -65.45
C ALA A 570 64.79 -38.25 -63.92
N ASP A 571 65.83 -38.94 -63.43
CA ASP A 571 66.07 -39.10 -61.97
C ASP A 571 66.41 -37.76 -61.28
N ARG A 572 67.11 -36.86 -61.98
CA ARG A 572 67.38 -35.49 -61.47
C ARG A 572 66.11 -34.63 -61.40
N LEU A 573 65.17 -34.82 -62.33
CA LEU A 573 63.89 -34.12 -62.34
C LEU A 573 62.98 -34.65 -61.22
N ALA A 574 62.86 -35.98 -61.06
CA ALA A 574 62.10 -36.61 -59.99
C ALA A 574 62.57 -36.16 -58.58
N GLY A 575 63.89 -36.05 -58.36
CA GLY A 575 64.43 -35.53 -57.10
C GLY A 575 64.05 -34.07 -56.81
N LYS A 576 63.95 -33.22 -57.84
CA LYS A 576 63.52 -31.81 -57.68
C LYS A 576 62.00 -31.65 -57.51
N LEU A 577 61.20 -32.57 -58.05
CA LEU A 577 59.76 -32.62 -57.79
C LEU A 577 59.44 -33.13 -56.38
N GLY A 578 60.21 -34.09 -55.83
CA GLY A 578 60.05 -34.53 -54.45
C GLY A 578 60.39 -33.43 -53.41
N GLU A 579 61.34 -32.55 -53.71
CA GLU A 579 61.60 -31.33 -52.91
C GLU A 579 60.40 -30.36 -52.95
N ALA A 580 59.69 -30.26 -54.08
CA ALA A 580 58.51 -29.39 -54.23
C ALA A 580 57.25 -29.97 -53.56
N GLU A 581 57.05 -31.29 -53.61
CA GLU A 581 55.96 -32.00 -52.92
C GLU A 581 56.11 -31.88 -51.39
N SER A 582 57.33 -32.02 -50.88
CA SER A 582 57.63 -31.81 -49.46
C SER A 582 57.32 -30.37 -49.01
N GLY A 583 57.65 -29.36 -49.85
CA GLY A 583 57.33 -27.96 -49.58
C GLY A 583 55.82 -27.64 -49.66
N ALA A 584 55.07 -28.33 -50.53
CA ALA A 584 53.61 -28.21 -50.59
C ALA A 584 52.93 -28.80 -49.35
N GLY A 585 53.42 -29.94 -48.85
CA GLY A 585 52.95 -30.55 -47.59
C GLY A 585 53.25 -29.69 -46.36
N GLU A 586 54.40 -29.02 -46.31
CA GLU A 586 54.69 -28.04 -45.23
C GLU A 586 53.75 -26.82 -45.27
N LEU A 587 53.34 -26.38 -46.46
CA LEU A 587 52.40 -25.28 -46.64
C LEU A 587 50.96 -25.69 -46.30
N GLU A 588 50.54 -26.90 -46.68
CA GLU A 588 49.24 -27.50 -46.31
C GLU A 588 49.10 -27.60 -44.78
N ALA A 589 50.11 -28.16 -44.11
CA ALA A 589 50.16 -28.21 -42.65
C ALA A 589 50.23 -26.81 -42.00
N GLY A 590 50.70 -25.79 -42.73
CA GLY A 590 50.65 -24.39 -42.31
C GLY A 590 49.23 -23.81 -42.40
N LEU A 591 48.47 -24.14 -43.44
CA LEU A 591 47.09 -23.69 -43.63
C LEU A 591 46.10 -24.40 -42.70
N ASP A 592 46.29 -25.68 -42.40
CA ASP A 592 45.51 -26.38 -41.37
C ASP A 592 45.68 -25.71 -40.00
N ARG A 593 46.92 -25.35 -39.65
CA ARG A 593 47.20 -24.59 -38.41
C ARG A 593 46.57 -23.20 -38.42
N LEU A 594 46.50 -22.55 -39.58
CA LEU A 594 45.81 -21.26 -39.73
C LEU A 594 44.30 -21.40 -39.59
N ALA A 595 43.69 -22.45 -40.14
CA ALA A 595 42.26 -22.74 -40.02
C ALA A 595 41.87 -23.02 -38.56
N VAL A 596 42.63 -23.88 -37.87
CA VAL A 596 42.43 -24.13 -36.43
C VAL A 596 42.61 -22.86 -35.60
N GLY A 597 43.64 -22.06 -35.91
CA GLY A 597 43.86 -20.77 -35.23
C GLY A 597 42.74 -19.75 -35.48
N ALA A 598 42.14 -19.75 -36.67
CA ALA A 598 40.98 -18.91 -37.00
C ALA A 598 39.72 -19.37 -36.26
N ASP A 599 39.48 -20.68 -36.16
CA ASP A 599 38.34 -21.20 -35.40
C ASP A 599 38.48 -20.91 -33.89
N ASP A 600 39.69 -21.06 -33.33
CA ASP A 600 40.00 -20.69 -31.94
C ASP A 600 39.80 -19.19 -31.71
N ALA A 601 40.22 -18.34 -32.64
CA ALA A 601 39.99 -16.90 -32.58
C ALA A 601 38.50 -16.56 -32.67
N ALA A 602 37.72 -17.23 -33.51
CA ALA A 602 36.26 -17.06 -33.60
C ALA A 602 35.56 -17.45 -32.29
N VAL A 603 36.01 -18.54 -31.64
CA VAL A 603 35.53 -18.92 -30.31
C VAL A 603 35.88 -17.85 -29.27
N GLY A 604 37.12 -17.33 -29.30
CA GLY A 604 37.55 -16.25 -28.41
C GLY A 604 36.73 -14.97 -28.58
N ILE A 605 36.47 -14.55 -29.82
CA ILE A 605 35.65 -13.38 -30.15
C ILE A 605 34.21 -13.56 -29.66
N ARG A 606 33.62 -14.75 -29.84
CA ARG A 606 32.29 -15.05 -29.28
C ARG A 606 32.25 -14.93 -27.75
N LYS A 607 33.29 -15.41 -27.06
CA LYS A 607 33.39 -15.25 -25.59
C LYS A 607 33.50 -13.79 -25.16
N ILE A 608 34.26 -12.98 -25.89
CA ILE A 608 34.37 -11.54 -25.61
C ILE A 608 33.03 -10.84 -25.86
N HIS A 609 32.33 -11.20 -26.94
CA HIS A 609 31.02 -10.64 -27.26
C HIS A 609 29.98 -10.98 -26.18
N LEU A 610 29.91 -12.25 -25.75
CA LEU A 610 29.04 -12.67 -24.66
C LEU A 610 29.42 -11.99 -23.34
N GLY A 611 30.72 -11.89 -23.03
CA GLY A 611 31.18 -11.17 -21.85
C GLY A 611 30.87 -9.67 -21.88
N ALA A 612 30.85 -9.05 -23.06
CA ALA A 612 30.42 -7.66 -23.24
C ALA A 612 28.91 -7.52 -23.01
N GLN A 613 28.08 -8.48 -23.45
CA GLN A 613 26.64 -8.51 -23.17
C GLN A 613 26.35 -8.71 -21.68
N ASP A 614 27.09 -9.62 -21.01
CA ASP A 614 26.95 -9.83 -19.56
C ASP A 614 27.35 -8.58 -18.77
N LEU A 615 28.42 -7.89 -19.21
CA LEU A 615 28.86 -6.64 -18.59
C LEU A 615 27.85 -5.50 -18.81
N ASP A 616 27.23 -5.45 -19.99
CA ASP A 616 26.18 -4.50 -20.34
C ASP A 616 24.92 -4.70 -19.48
N ALA A 617 24.47 -5.95 -19.36
CA ALA A 617 23.36 -6.31 -18.48
C ALA A 617 23.66 -6.02 -17.00
N GLY A 618 24.90 -6.28 -16.56
CA GLY A 618 25.37 -5.94 -15.22
C GLY A 618 25.41 -4.43 -14.98
N ALA A 619 25.84 -3.64 -15.97
CA ALA A 619 25.82 -2.18 -15.92
C ALA A 619 24.38 -1.64 -15.86
N GLY A 620 23.45 -2.23 -16.62
CA GLY A 620 22.02 -1.91 -16.54
C GLY A 620 21.42 -2.18 -15.16
N THR A 621 21.72 -3.35 -14.57
CA THR A 621 21.27 -3.69 -13.20
C THR A 621 21.84 -2.71 -12.16
N LEU A 622 23.10 -2.30 -12.31
CA LEU A 622 23.74 -1.32 -11.43
C LEU A 622 23.13 0.08 -11.60
N ALA A 623 22.76 0.46 -12.83
CA ALA A 623 22.08 1.72 -13.13
C ALA A 623 20.68 1.77 -12.49
N GLU A 624 19.91 0.69 -12.59
CA GLU A 624 18.61 0.55 -11.92
C GLU A 624 18.75 0.67 -10.40
N GLY A 625 19.68 -0.08 -9.80
CA GLY A 625 19.93 -0.01 -8.35
C GLY A 625 20.44 1.37 -7.89
N ALA A 626 21.23 2.05 -8.71
CA ALA A 626 21.66 3.43 -8.45
C ALA A 626 20.48 4.42 -8.54
N GLY A 627 19.54 4.20 -9.46
CA GLY A 627 18.28 4.94 -9.56
C GLY A 627 17.40 4.76 -8.31
N ASP A 628 17.15 3.52 -7.90
CA ASP A 628 16.39 3.22 -6.69
C ASP A 628 17.01 3.86 -5.43
N LEU A 629 18.34 3.83 -5.32
CA LEU A 629 19.06 4.46 -4.22
C LEU A 629 18.96 6.00 -4.26
N ALA A 630 19.00 6.61 -5.45
CA ALA A 630 18.81 8.05 -5.64
C ALA A 630 17.39 8.50 -5.22
N ASP A 631 16.38 7.72 -5.58
CA ASP A 631 14.98 7.95 -5.21
C ASP A 631 14.79 7.80 -3.70
N GLY A 632 15.38 6.76 -3.10
CA GLY A 632 15.40 6.54 -1.66
C GLY A 632 16.08 7.68 -0.90
N ALA A 633 17.24 8.14 -1.37
CA ALA A 633 17.97 9.27 -0.80
C ALA A 633 17.18 10.58 -0.93
N SER A 634 16.50 10.80 -2.05
CA SER A 634 15.64 11.98 -2.24
C SER A 634 14.46 12.00 -1.26
N ARG A 635 13.80 10.84 -1.05
CA ARG A 635 12.75 10.70 -0.04
C ARG A 635 13.26 10.91 1.39
N LEU A 636 14.46 10.41 1.69
CA LEU A 636 15.11 10.63 2.98
C LEU A 636 15.44 12.11 3.21
N SER A 637 15.93 12.80 2.18
CA SER A 637 16.19 14.25 2.22
C SER A 637 14.92 15.05 2.50
N SER A 638 13.83 14.75 1.78
CA SER A 638 12.53 15.41 2.02
C SER A 638 12.00 15.14 3.43
N GLY A 639 12.02 13.88 3.89
CA GLY A 639 11.54 13.55 5.25
C GLY A 639 12.40 14.14 6.36
N ALA A 640 13.72 14.26 6.15
CA ALA A 640 14.61 14.95 7.06
C ALA A 640 14.34 16.47 7.09
N GLY A 641 14.00 17.07 5.94
CA GLY A 641 13.54 18.46 5.85
C GLY A 641 12.24 18.69 6.63
N GLU A 642 11.23 17.83 6.46
CA GLU A 642 9.97 17.90 7.21
C GLU A 642 10.19 17.75 8.73
N LEU A 643 11.13 16.90 9.14
CA LEU A 643 11.52 16.75 10.55
C LEU A 643 12.18 18.02 11.08
N ALA A 644 13.10 18.63 10.33
CA ALA A 644 13.74 19.89 10.70
C ALA A 644 12.72 21.02 10.88
N ASP A 645 11.79 21.16 9.92
CA ASP A 645 10.69 22.13 9.98
C ASP A 645 9.80 21.89 11.21
N GLY A 646 9.39 20.64 11.46
CA GLY A 646 8.58 20.28 12.62
C GLY A 646 9.27 20.55 13.96
N THR A 647 10.58 20.31 14.05
CA THR A 647 11.37 20.62 15.25
C THR A 647 11.61 22.11 15.45
N THR A 648 11.62 22.90 14.36
CA THR A 648 11.64 24.37 14.44
C THR A 648 10.35 24.88 15.06
N VAL A 649 9.20 24.38 14.61
CA VAL A 649 7.89 24.70 15.22
C VAL A 649 7.82 24.29 16.69
N LEU A 650 8.36 23.11 17.04
CA LEU A 650 8.42 22.65 18.43
C LEU A 650 9.32 23.55 19.30
N SER A 651 10.46 23.99 18.76
CA SER A 651 11.37 24.91 19.45
C SER A 651 10.73 26.28 19.69
N GLU A 652 10.03 26.82 18.70
CA GLU A 652 9.28 28.07 18.83
C GLU A 652 8.20 27.95 19.90
N GLY A 653 7.40 26.87 19.87
CA GLY A 653 6.38 26.62 20.88
C GLY A 653 6.94 26.40 22.30
N ALA A 654 8.09 25.75 22.43
CA ALA A 654 8.79 25.58 23.69
C ALA A 654 9.33 26.91 24.23
N THR A 655 9.82 27.79 23.35
CA THR A 655 10.25 29.15 23.70
C THR A 655 9.07 29.99 24.17
N GLU A 656 7.95 29.93 23.45
CA GLU A 656 6.72 30.65 23.81
C GLU A 656 6.14 30.16 25.17
N LEU A 657 6.26 28.86 25.46
CA LEU A 657 5.92 28.30 26.77
C LEU A 657 6.85 28.83 27.87
N ALA A 658 8.17 28.86 27.63
CA ALA A 658 9.17 29.38 28.57
C ALA A 658 8.92 30.87 28.90
N ASP A 659 8.61 31.68 27.88
CA ASP A 659 8.24 33.09 28.04
C ASP A 659 6.94 33.25 28.83
N GLY A 660 5.93 32.43 28.55
CA GLY A 660 4.66 32.41 29.29
C GLY A 660 4.84 32.05 30.77
N THR A 661 5.73 31.09 31.08
CA THR A 661 6.07 30.74 32.47
C THR A 661 6.91 31.82 33.15
N THR A 662 7.75 32.55 32.41
CA THR A 662 8.47 33.72 32.93
C THR A 662 7.49 34.81 33.36
N GLN A 663 6.51 35.11 32.51
CA GLN A 663 5.45 36.08 32.86
C GLN A 663 4.63 35.64 34.08
N LEU A 664 4.35 34.34 34.22
CA LEU A 664 3.68 33.79 35.39
C LEU A 664 4.54 33.93 36.65
N ALA A 665 5.83 33.60 36.58
CA ALA A 665 6.79 33.76 37.66
C ALA A 665 6.88 35.24 38.09
N ASP A 666 7.08 36.18 37.16
CA ASP A 666 7.10 37.62 37.43
C ASP A 666 5.80 38.12 38.07
N GLY A 667 4.63 37.65 37.61
CA GLY A 667 3.33 37.96 38.18
C GLY A 667 3.16 37.46 39.62
N THR A 668 3.62 36.23 39.90
CA THR A 668 3.59 35.66 41.27
C THR A 668 4.63 36.30 42.19
N GLY A 669 5.79 36.70 41.67
CA GLY A 669 6.80 37.50 42.38
C GLY A 669 6.28 38.88 42.78
N THR A 670 5.56 39.53 41.86
CA THR A 670 4.86 40.79 42.13
C THR A 670 3.79 40.61 43.21
N MET A 671 2.94 39.57 43.09
CA MET A 671 1.93 39.24 44.09
C MET A 671 2.54 38.99 45.48
N ARG A 672 3.64 38.23 45.58
CA ARG A 672 4.37 37.98 46.83
C ARG A 672 4.89 39.28 47.45
N THR A 673 5.43 40.19 46.63
CA THR A 673 5.98 41.47 47.09
C THR A 673 4.87 42.41 47.59
N GLU A 674 3.74 42.47 46.88
CA GLU A 674 2.54 43.23 47.25
C GLU A 674 1.87 42.69 48.53
N VAL A 675 1.78 41.37 48.70
CA VAL A 675 1.27 40.72 49.92
C VAL A 675 2.20 40.97 51.11
N ALA A 676 3.52 40.97 50.91
CA ALA A 676 4.50 41.26 51.95
C ALA A 676 4.52 42.74 52.40
N ASN A 677 4.20 43.67 51.51
CA ASN A 677 4.21 45.12 51.78
C ASN A 677 2.84 45.71 52.20
N SER A 678 1.77 44.91 52.22
CA SER A 678 0.42 45.38 52.56
C SER A 678 0.25 45.66 54.06
N PRO A 679 -0.09 46.90 54.49
CA PRO A 679 -0.40 47.21 55.88
C PRO A 679 -1.76 46.62 56.30
N ALA A 680 -1.85 46.07 57.51
CA ALA A 680 -3.04 45.44 58.07
C ALA A 680 -4.23 46.42 58.17
N GLY A 681 -5.09 46.47 57.15
CA GLY A 681 -6.32 47.28 57.13
C GLY A 681 -7.33 46.84 56.06
N PRO A 682 -8.64 47.02 56.27
CA PRO A 682 -9.73 46.44 55.46
C PRO A 682 -9.86 47.00 54.02
N ALA A 683 -9.12 48.05 53.65
CA ALA A 683 -9.08 48.56 52.27
C ALA A 683 -8.16 47.74 51.33
N SER A 684 -7.37 46.80 51.86
CA SER A 684 -6.40 45.99 51.10
C SER A 684 -7.02 44.89 50.23
N LEU A 685 -8.26 44.46 50.52
CA LEU A 685 -8.97 43.41 49.78
C LEU A 685 -9.23 43.76 48.30
N ALA A 686 -9.29 45.06 47.96
CA ALA A 686 -9.49 45.50 46.58
C ALA A 686 -8.25 45.28 45.69
N GLY A 687 -7.04 45.40 46.25
CA GLY A 687 -5.79 45.15 45.52
C GLY A 687 -5.57 43.66 45.24
N SER A 688 -5.87 42.82 46.22
CA SER A 688 -5.76 41.36 46.10
C SER A 688 -6.73 40.76 45.07
N VAL A 689 -7.94 41.31 44.92
CA VAL A 689 -8.93 40.86 43.92
C VAL A 689 -8.54 41.26 42.50
N LEU A 690 -7.98 42.46 42.30
CA LEU A 690 -7.45 42.89 40.99
C LEU A 690 -6.21 42.05 40.57
N LEU A 691 -5.37 41.66 41.52
CA LEU A 691 -4.24 40.77 41.31
C LEU A 691 -4.66 39.33 40.96
N ILE A 692 -5.68 38.78 41.63
CA ILE A 692 -6.25 37.46 41.29
C ILE A 692 -6.88 37.49 39.88
N LEU A 693 -7.51 38.60 39.49
CA LEU A 693 -8.03 38.79 38.13
C LEU A 693 -6.91 38.89 37.07
N GLY A 694 -5.77 39.52 37.40
CA GLY A 694 -4.59 39.54 36.54
C GLY A 694 -3.95 38.16 36.35
N LEU A 695 -3.89 37.36 37.43
CA LEU A 695 -3.38 35.98 37.41
C LEU A 695 -4.32 35.03 36.66
N LEU A 696 -5.64 35.20 36.80
CA LEU A 696 -6.64 34.51 35.96
C LEU A 696 -6.52 34.92 34.49
N GLY A 697 -6.17 36.17 34.20
CA GLY A 697 -5.87 36.65 32.85
C GLY A 697 -4.63 35.99 32.23
N ALA A 698 -3.54 35.85 33.00
CA ALA A 698 -2.33 35.15 32.57
C ALA A 698 -2.58 33.65 32.36
N VAL A 699 -3.31 33.00 33.26
CA VAL A 699 -3.73 31.58 33.13
C VAL A 699 -4.66 31.41 31.92
N ALA A 700 -5.59 32.34 31.68
CA ALA A 700 -6.45 32.32 30.50
C ALA A 700 -5.66 32.55 29.20
N ALA A 701 -4.63 33.39 29.20
CA ALA A 701 -3.74 33.60 28.07
C ALA A 701 -2.93 32.34 27.74
N ILE A 702 -2.35 31.67 28.75
CA ILE A 702 -1.67 30.37 28.61
C ILE A 702 -2.65 29.31 28.08
N THR A 703 -3.89 29.29 28.56
CA THR A 703 -4.93 28.34 28.11
C THR A 703 -5.41 28.61 26.67
N LEU A 704 -5.42 29.88 26.24
CA LEU A 704 -5.73 30.28 24.85
C LEU A 704 -4.56 29.98 23.89
N LEU A 705 -3.32 30.11 24.35
CA LEU A 705 -2.10 29.78 23.61
C LEU A 705 -1.98 28.28 23.34
N VAL A 706 -2.26 27.43 24.34
CA VAL A 706 -2.34 25.96 24.18
C VAL A 706 -3.42 25.54 23.17
N ARG A 707 -4.42 26.39 22.93
CA ARG A 707 -5.51 26.13 21.97
C ARG A 707 -5.17 26.53 20.53
N ARG A 708 -4.10 27.31 20.32
CA ARG A 708 -3.68 27.86 19.02
C ARG A 708 -2.61 27.01 18.32
N VAL A 709 -1.99 26.08 19.06
CA VAL A 709 -0.97 25.13 18.59
C VAL A 709 -1.58 23.76 18.22
N ARG A 710 -2.91 23.61 18.30
CA ARG A 710 -3.68 22.54 17.64
C ARG A 710 -4.14 23.02 16.28
#